data_AF-C8NF85-F1
#
_entry.id   AF-C8NF85-F1
#
_cell.length_a   1.000
_cell.length_b   1.000
_cell.length_c   1.000
_cell.angle_alpha   90.00
_cell.angle_beta   90.00
_cell.angle_gamma   90.00
#
_symmetry.space_group_name_H-M   'P 1'
#
loop_
_entity.id
_entity.type
_entity.pdbx_description
1 polymer ?
#
loop_
_entity_poly.entity_id
_entity_poly.type
_entity_poly.pdbx_seq_one_letter_code
_entity_poly.pdbx_strand_id
1 'polypeptide(L)'
;MVMMKKVWSSCLVLAFALVSSLGVSQGNLVYAEDHKETQAEQTVNLVKNGTFDSTLDTGEKWTGKSAVDWNTPWIAKGEKGKYKIQITDEANLLMEAESEMRAVVGQDIPVEPNQKYTFSVRIKTEKLDSKIGARVRIMSYDSNNKQLSPLWYSKSLVGDNDWTTITEEFVAGSEATKIRVELFFETGKGKVQFDDVSLTKKKEKKETQPQKTKEIDFDDSVTLTTDKRWVLDSKYTYKIKDTSVATIENGAIVPKKAGSTELVVSAPGSKDKVVPLKVLEPNATYENLLKKWDAMISGNDFYSTESSYMKEIFNINEKEVEGYLSSFLANDEKKIWDAVGDYSKSANLTKTYRRVEQIAKSVTNKNSKYYNDDKVIQVVKHSMKFMYDHYYNENTESKGNWWDYEIGVPRAINNILTIMNRYFSKEEIAKYLKPVSKMVPDPSKIMVSQNRGKTAVGGNLSDLGKVKIIEALLLEDDAKLERSIQAVSNVLALVSEGEGFYYDGSYVDHTNIAYTGAYGNVLIDGFSQLLPVIQASPYKISNDKLNVLYHWIHQGFLPLIYKGGLMDMTRGRSLSRKVQNDHYAAVEVLRGILRIAEASDQQEKAKLQGLVKDIVSSDDFYDTFKSLKSFYDVHLFESLMSNQMVEATPRDTYLKLYQAMDKVAYYNKEREFAFGISMYSNKIQNYEFMNKENAKGWYTSDGASYLYNDDLSYYSDDYWATVDPYKLAGITETNEARAKGSGMTTMDHSFVGSTALGNKYGTVAMDFQNWNKTLTAKKSWFILGDRIVFLGSDIKNSTDNEAYTVVDNRKVQRESRNRSASKNDYSVVADGKEVPVSDADTKMQVKDLLLKSKNTQMNIGYKFLEPTTVNVKKENRKGTWKDINEGQSDEEVENSFISIVQPHDATNNKYAYVLYPNRSAKEFEEEKNNDDIQVVENSEKTQAVFDKTNQIYGVVKYDDSELTLEDGLVLKEKGIYTIKKEGNKLDIAFLNPEDPSAGLPALNTDKYELQNSTEPTVENKIRYYSYLVKKQTEEETTQEQTQEQTQQSSSESTTEIRNTEDSKDSNTTKEETLPATGAKNFEVYTLLGILLLTISLIFSKKRLQK
;
A
#
# COMPACT_ATOMS: atom_id res chain seq x y z
N MET A 1 -63.11 -22.75 -21.22
CA MET A 1 -63.43 -23.31 -22.56
C MET A 1 -62.11 -23.39 -23.33
N VAL A 2 -61.37 -24.51 -23.21
CA VAL A 2 -61.41 -25.70 -24.09
C VAL A 2 -60.45 -25.57 -25.29
N MET A 3 -59.33 -26.31 -25.22
CA MET A 3 -58.55 -26.92 -26.34
C MET A 3 -57.85 -25.98 -27.37
N MET A 4 -56.83 -26.37 -28.14
CA MET A 4 -56.06 -27.63 -28.35
C MET A 4 -54.62 -27.23 -28.85
N LYS A 5 -53.52 -27.92 -28.48
CA LYS A 5 -52.75 -28.94 -29.28
C LYS A 5 -52.36 -28.51 -30.71
N LYS A 6 -51.16 -28.76 -31.28
CA LYS A 6 -50.15 -29.85 -31.13
C LYS A 6 -48.81 -29.40 -31.87
N VAL A 7 -47.56 -29.72 -31.43
CA VAL A 7 -46.67 -30.88 -31.83
C VAL A 7 -46.18 -30.83 -33.30
N TRP A 8 -44.95 -31.14 -33.78
CA TRP A 8 -43.62 -31.66 -33.31
C TRP A 8 -42.57 -31.40 -34.45
N SER A 9 -41.28 -31.82 -34.47
CA SER A 9 -40.16 -31.85 -33.49
C SER A 9 -38.92 -32.56 -34.11
N SER A 10 -37.68 -32.15 -33.76
CA SER A 10 -36.43 -32.99 -33.77
C SER A 10 -35.83 -33.42 -35.16
N CYS A 11 -34.56 -33.82 -35.36
CA CYS A 11 -33.35 -33.99 -34.51
C CYS A 11 -32.03 -34.03 -35.35
N LEU A 12 -30.88 -33.65 -34.73
CA LEU A 12 -29.54 -34.33 -34.65
C LEU A 12 -28.96 -35.24 -35.80
N VAL A 13 -27.63 -35.41 -36.07
CA VAL A 13 -26.34 -34.82 -35.54
C VAL A 13 -25.06 -35.27 -36.33
N LEU A 14 -23.89 -34.64 -36.06
CA LEU A 14 -22.44 -35.02 -36.19
C LEU A 14 -21.68 -35.20 -37.56
N ALA A 15 -20.74 -34.25 -37.78
CA ALA A 15 -19.27 -34.35 -38.04
C ALA A 15 -18.59 -35.49 -38.87
N PHE A 16 -17.70 -35.12 -39.84
CA PHE A 16 -16.21 -35.04 -39.70
C PHE A 16 -15.42 -34.67 -41.01
N ALA A 17 -14.20 -34.11 -40.85
CA ALA A 17 -12.96 -34.20 -41.68
C ALA A 17 -12.87 -33.99 -43.23
N LEU A 18 -12.16 -32.90 -43.61
CA LEU A 18 -10.81 -32.85 -44.26
C LEU A 18 -10.48 -33.36 -45.71
N VAL A 19 -9.62 -32.55 -46.38
CA VAL A 19 -8.68 -32.81 -47.51
C VAL A 19 -9.13 -32.48 -48.96
N SER A 20 -8.15 -31.89 -49.67
CA SER A 20 -8.09 -31.31 -51.02
C SER A 20 -7.93 -32.29 -52.20
N SER A 21 -8.18 -31.81 -53.43
CA SER A 21 -7.40 -32.20 -54.61
C SER A 21 -7.38 -31.12 -55.71
N LEU A 22 -6.30 -31.11 -56.50
CA LEU A 22 -6.05 -30.20 -57.64
C LEU A 22 -6.59 -30.76 -58.97
N GLY A 23 -6.77 -29.89 -59.98
CA GLY A 23 -6.97 -30.28 -61.38
C GLY A 23 -6.48 -29.17 -62.34
N VAL A 24 -5.64 -29.52 -63.32
CA VAL A 24 -4.90 -28.60 -64.20
C VAL A 24 -4.97 -29.05 -65.66
N SER A 25 -5.21 -28.12 -66.61
CA SER A 25 -4.62 -28.05 -67.98
C SER A 25 -5.30 -26.92 -68.80
N GLN A 26 -4.58 -25.92 -69.34
CA GLN A 26 -4.05 -25.79 -70.73
C GLN A 26 -5.12 -25.81 -71.85
N GLY A 27 -5.11 -24.94 -72.88
CA GLY A 27 -4.23 -23.81 -73.29
C GLY A 27 -4.94 -22.89 -74.32
N ASN A 28 -4.52 -21.62 -74.53
CA ASN A 28 -3.57 -21.11 -75.56
C ASN A 28 -4.05 -21.33 -77.03
N LEU A 29 -3.99 -20.41 -78.02
CA LEU A 29 -3.36 -19.08 -78.28
C LEU A 29 -4.30 -18.24 -79.22
N VAL A 30 -4.09 -17.01 -79.72
CA VAL A 30 -2.96 -16.37 -80.47
C VAL A 30 -3.16 -14.83 -80.56
N TYR A 31 -2.10 -14.05 -80.27
CA TYR A 31 -1.57 -12.77 -80.85
C TYR A 31 -2.49 -11.70 -81.51
N ALA A 32 -2.13 -10.40 -81.60
CA ALA A 32 -0.77 -9.82 -81.69
C ALA A 32 -0.64 -8.34 -81.22
N GLU A 33 0.61 -7.96 -80.87
CA GLU A 33 1.33 -6.70 -81.20
C GLU A 33 0.82 -5.32 -80.70
N ASP A 34 1.68 -4.35 -80.34
CA ASP A 34 3.15 -4.29 -80.45
C ASP A 34 3.83 -3.49 -79.31
N HIS A 35 5.14 -3.73 -79.14
CA HIS A 35 6.03 -3.06 -78.18
C HIS A 35 6.45 -1.65 -78.61
N LYS A 36 6.90 -0.85 -77.63
CA LYS A 36 8.18 -0.14 -77.79
C LYS A 36 8.94 -0.01 -76.47
N GLU A 37 10.22 -0.32 -76.54
CA GLU A 37 11.14 -0.41 -75.40
C GLU A 37 11.52 0.97 -74.85
N THR A 38 11.80 1.02 -73.55
CA THR A 38 12.85 1.89 -72.99
C THR A 38 13.71 1.06 -72.04
N GLN A 39 15.02 1.26 -72.12
CA GLN A 39 16.04 0.41 -71.49
C GLN A 39 15.97 0.42 -69.96
N ALA A 40 16.07 -0.75 -69.34
CA ALA A 40 16.29 -0.87 -67.90
C ALA A 40 17.78 -0.64 -67.57
N GLU A 41 18.10 0.37 -66.76
CA GLU A 41 19.44 0.51 -66.19
C GLU A 41 19.71 -0.64 -65.19
N GLN A 42 20.82 -1.37 -65.39
CA GLN A 42 21.27 -2.39 -64.43
C GLN A 42 21.67 -1.74 -63.09
N THR A 43 20.98 -2.11 -62.00
CA THR A 43 21.41 -1.77 -60.64
C THR A 43 22.61 -2.63 -60.25
N VAL A 44 23.81 -2.04 -60.27
CA VAL A 44 25.05 -2.74 -59.91
C VAL A 44 25.04 -3.11 -58.42
N ASN A 45 25.21 -4.39 -58.12
CA ASN A 45 25.50 -4.88 -56.78
C ASN A 45 26.95 -4.51 -56.41
N LEU A 46 27.14 -3.84 -55.28
CA LEU A 46 28.45 -3.44 -54.75
C LEU A 46 29.10 -4.55 -53.92
N VAL A 47 28.34 -5.57 -53.51
CA VAL A 47 28.90 -6.82 -52.99
C VAL A 47 29.42 -7.61 -54.18
N LYS A 48 30.74 -7.81 -54.24
CA LYS A 48 31.35 -8.69 -55.23
C LYS A 48 31.07 -10.15 -54.85
N ASN A 49 30.78 -11.00 -55.83
CA ASN A 49 30.56 -12.43 -55.63
C ASN A 49 29.54 -12.73 -54.50
N GLY A 50 28.46 -11.96 -54.44
CA GLY A 50 27.41 -12.09 -53.40
C GLY A 50 26.52 -13.33 -53.56
N THR A 51 26.54 -13.91 -54.76
CA THR A 51 25.95 -15.19 -55.19
C THR A 51 26.91 -16.38 -55.05
N PHE A 52 28.12 -16.16 -54.54
CA PHE A 52 29.18 -17.15 -54.28
C PHE A 52 29.49 -18.13 -55.45
N ASP A 53 29.14 -17.79 -56.69
CA ASP A 53 29.35 -18.60 -57.89
C ASP A 53 30.81 -18.62 -58.36
N SER A 54 31.64 -17.67 -57.89
CA SER A 54 33.08 -17.64 -58.15
C SER A 54 33.89 -18.20 -56.97
N THR A 55 34.58 -19.33 -57.19
CA THR A 55 35.31 -20.06 -56.13
C THR A 55 36.76 -20.39 -56.48
N LEU A 56 37.61 -20.54 -55.46
CA LEU A 56 38.96 -21.10 -55.56
C LEU A 56 39.09 -22.37 -54.71
N ASP A 57 39.76 -23.41 -55.24
CA ASP A 57 39.89 -24.72 -54.59
C ASP A 57 40.71 -24.72 -53.29
N THR A 58 41.49 -23.67 -53.02
CA THR A 58 42.26 -23.52 -51.77
C THR A 58 42.22 -22.07 -51.26
N GLY A 59 42.15 -21.91 -49.94
CA GLY A 59 42.17 -20.62 -49.27
C GLY A 59 42.50 -20.77 -47.78
N GLU A 60 43.14 -19.77 -47.18
CA GLU A 60 43.51 -19.82 -45.75
C GLU A 60 42.24 -19.89 -44.87
N LYS A 61 42.20 -20.82 -43.90
CA LYS A 61 41.06 -21.09 -42.97
C LYS A 61 39.72 -21.50 -43.60
N TRP A 62 39.62 -21.55 -44.92
CA TRP A 62 38.53 -22.25 -45.61
C TRP A 62 38.77 -23.77 -45.51
N THR A 63 37.70 -24.54 -45.33
CA THR A 63 37.76 -26.01 -45.19
C THR A 63 37.45 -26.76 -46.48
N GLY A 64 37.29 -26.02 -47.58
CA GLY A 64 36.90 -26.47 -48.91
C GLY A 64 37.04 -25.29 -49.88
N LYS A 65 36.21 -25.25 -50.94
CA LYS A 65 36.17 -24.12 -51.87
C LYS A 65 35.98 -22.79 -51.13
N SER A 66 36.80 -21.80 -51.47
CA SER A 66 36.75 -20.44 -50.92
C SER A 66 36.08 -19.48 -51.90
N ALA A 67 35.39 -18.45 -51.40
CA ALA A 67 34.78 -17.43 -52.24
C ALA A 67 35.79 -16.37 -52.70
N VAL A 68 35.82 -16.08 -54.00
CA VAL A 68 36.57 -14.96 -54.57
C VAL A 68 36.02 -13.63 -54.03
N ASP A 69 36.89 -12.62 -53.83
CA ASP A 69 36.58 -11.29 -53.28
C ASP A 69 36.00 -11.24 -51.83
N TRP A 70 35.95 -12.36 -51.11
CA TRP A 70 35.59 -12.40 -49.69
C TRP A 70 36.82 -12.61 -48.79
N ASN A 71 36.78 -12.05 -47.58
CA ASN A 71 37.89 -12.17 -46.63
C ASN A 71 38.08 -13.62 -46.15
N THR A 72 39.34 -13.99 -45.88
CA THR A 72 39.70 -15.17 -45.08
C THR A 72 38.84 -15.25 -43.81
N PRO A 73 38.14 -16.39 -43.54
CA PRO A 73 37.29 -16.55 -42.38
C PRO A 73 38.00 -16.20 -41.09
N TRP A 74 37.40 -15.28 -40.33
CA TRP A 74 37.81 -15.07 -38.95
C TRP A 74 37.11 -16.09 -38.07
N ILE A 75 37.87 -16.74 -37.20
CA ILE A 75 37.41 -17.77 -36.27
C ILE A 75 37.94 -17.40 -34.89
N ALA A 76 37.11 -17.55 -33.85
CA ALA A 76 37.50 -17.18 -32.50
C ALA A 76 38.74 -17.94 -32.00
N LYS A 77 39.55 -17.29 -31.16
CA LYS A 77 40.80 -17.85 -30.65
C LYS A 77 40.51 -18.87 -29.54
N GLY A 78 40.59 -20.15 -29.89
CA GLY A 78 40.39 -21.27 -28.95
C GLY A 78 39.65 -22.46 -29.52
N GLU A 79 38.95 -22.28 -30.66
CA GLU A 79 38.17 -23.32 -31.29
C GLU A 79 39.06 -24.48 -31.77
N LYS A 80 38.73 -25.72 -31.34
CA LYS A 80 39.45 -26.96 -31.70
C LYS A 80 38.53 -28.05 -32.28
N GLY A 81 37.25 -27.76 -32.46
CA GLY A 81 36.28 -28.70 -33.00
C GLY A 81 36.41 -28.94 -34.50
N LYS A 82 35.67 -29.94 -35.00
CA LYS A 82 35.44 -30.09 -36.44
C LYS A 82 34.39 -29.08 -36.88
N TYR A 83 34.79 -28.21 -37.81
CA TYR A 83 33.92 -27.27 -38.48
C TYR A 83 34.14 -27.34 -40.00
N LYS A 84 33.17 -26.79 -40.76
CA LYS A 84 33.31 -26.49 -42.18
C LYS A 84 32.99 -25.02 -42.42
N ILE A 85 33.84 -24.33 -43.17
CA ILE A 85 33.57 -23.02 -43.75
C ILE A 85 34.00 -23.11 -45.21
N GLN A 86 33.03 -23.20 -46.12
CA GLN A 86 33.26 -23.46 -47.53
C GLN A 86 32.09 -22.98 -48.39
N ILE A 87 32.32 -22.79 -49.68
CA ILE A 87 31.27 -22.65 -50.68
C ILE A 87 30.82 -24.05 -51.12
N THR A 88 29.51 -24.27 -51.16
CA THR A 88 28.90 -25.54 -51.60
C THR A 88 28.82 -25.64 -53.12
N ASP A 89 28.52 -26.83 -53.65
CA ASP A 89 28.28 -27.00 -55.09
C ASP A 89 26.96 -26.35 -55.56
N GLU A 90 26.11 -25.89 -54.64
CA GLU A 90 24.93 -25.04 -54.87
C GLU A 90 25.26 -23.54 -54.85
N ALA A 91 26.56 -23.17 -54.90
CA ALA A 91 27.04 -21.78 -54.86
C ALA A 91 26.51 -20.97 -53.66
N ASN A 92 26.55 -21.54 -52.45
CA ASN A 92 26.23 -20.80 -51.23
C ASN A 92 27.29 -21.00 -50.14
N LEU A 93 27.44 -20.00 -49.27
CA LEU A 93 28.42 -20.02 -48.17
C LEU A 93 27.89 -20.83 -47.00
N LEU A 94 28.49 -21.99 -46.76
CA LEU A 94 28.21 -22.88 -45.64
C LEU A 94 29.15 -22.61 -44.46
N MET A 95 28.59 -22.45 -43.27
CA MET A 95 29.27 -22.52 -41.98
C MET A 95 28.62 -23.60 -41.11
N GLU A 96 29.36 -24.65 -40.74
CA GLU A 96 28.86 -25.80 -39.98
C GLU A 96 29.84 -26.16 -38.86
N ALA A 97 29.36 -26.50 -37.66
CA ALA A 97 30.21 -26.99 -36.57
C ALA A 97 29.53 -28.07 -35.72
N GLU A 98 30.27 -29.12 -35.39
CA GLU A 98 29.82 -30.22 -34.50
C GLU A 98 29.92 -29.84 -33.01
N SER A 99 30.77 -28.87 -32.67
CA SER A 99 30.93 -28.27 -31.33
C SER A 99 30.68 -26.77 -31.38
N GLU A 100 30.81 -26.07 -30.24
CA GLU A 100 30.82 -24.61 -30.27
C GLU A 100 31.90 -24.09 -31.25
N MET A 101 31.48 -23.10 -32.04
CA MET A 101 32.29 -22.30 -32.95
C MET A 101 31.72 -20.89 -32.99
N ARG A 102 32.59 -19.87 -33.06
CA ARG A 102 32.25 -18.54 -33.57
C ARG A 102 33.08 -18.19 -34.80
N ALA A 103 32.42 -17.91 -35.91
CA ALA A 103 33.05 -17.61 -37.20
C ALA A 103 32.40 -16.43 -37.93
N VAL A 104 33.19 -15.74 -38.74
CA VAL A 104 32.79 -14.59 -39.55
C VAL A 104 33.44 -14.65 -40.92
N VAL A 105 32.66 -14.45 -41.97
CA VAL A 105 33.14 -14.16 -43.32
C VAL A 105 32.59 -12.78 -43.72
N GLY A 106 33.42 -11.94 -44.32
CA GLY A 106 33.03 -10.56 -44.58
C GLY A 106 33.72 -9.94 -45.80
N GLN A 107 33.23 -8.78 -46.21
CA GLN A 107 33.75 -8.03 -47.36
C GLN A 107 33.82 -6.54 -47.03
N ASP A 108 34.91 -5.90 -47.41
CA ASP A 108 35.12 -4.45 -47.33
C ASP A 108 34.62 -3.79 -48.62
N ILE A 109 33.59 -2.96 -48.52
CA ILE A 109 32.89 -2.36 -49.66
C ILE A 109 33.00 -0.83 -49.58
N PRO A 110 33.55 -0.15 -50.60
CA PRO A 110 33.56 1.32 -50.66
C PRO A 110 32.14 1.90 -50.66
N VAL A 111 31.93 2.97 -49.89
CA VAL A 111 30.66 3.72 -49.87
C VAL A 111 30.91 5.21 -49.96
N GLU A 112 29.89 5.95 -50.39
CA GLU A 112 29.91 7.40 -50.46
C GLU A 112 29.27 8.00 -49.19
N PRO A 113 29.84 9.05 -48.59
CA PRO A 113 29.26 9.71 -47.43
C PRO A 113 27.83 10.21 -47.69
N ASN A 114 26.93 10.04 -46.73
CA ASN A 114 25.49 10.37 -46.80
C ASN A 114 24.69 9.63 -47.90
N GLN A 115 25.29 8.70 -48.64
CA GLN A 115 24.58 7.92 -49.66
C GLN A 115 23.69 6.86 -49.01
N LYS A 116 22.45 6.72 -49.51
CA LYS A 116 21.52 5.66 -49.11
C LYS A 116 21.78 4.38 -49.90
N TYR A 117 21.81 3.25 -49.18
CA TYR A 117 22.00 1.91 -49.71
C TYR A 117 20.86 0.99 -49.28
N THR A 118 20.57 -0.01 -50.10
CA THR A 118 19.72 -1.14 -49.74
C THR A 118 20.61 -2.37 -49.65
N PHE A 119 20.65 -3.00 -48.48
CA PHE A 119 21.32 -4.27 -48.23
C PHE A 119 20.30 -5.41 -48.28
N SER A 120 20.70 -6.56 -48.82
CA SER A 120 19.90 -7.79 -48.75
C SER A 120 20.77 -9.03 -48.63
N VAL A 121 20.25 -10.08 -47.98
CA VAL A 121 20.91 -11.39 -47.86
C VAL A 121 19.84 -12.47 -47.63
N ARG A 122 20.07 -13.68 -48.14
CA ARG A 122 19.32 -14.88 -47.75
C ARG A 122 20.13 -15.69 -46.74
N ILE A 123 19.46 -16.15 -45.68
CA ILE A 123 20.06 -16.96 -44.62
C ILE A 123 19.19 -18.19 -44.39
N LYS A 124 19.82 -19.36 -44.28
CA LYS A 124 19.19 -20.63 -43.86
C LYS A 124 19.91 -21.16 -42.63
N THR A 125 19.19 -21.72 -41.66
CA THR A 125 19.80 -22.35 -40.47
C THR A 125 19.23 -23.75 -40.26
N GLU A 126 20.09 -24.70 -39.90
CA GLU A 126 19.70 -26.08 -39.63
C GLU A 126 20.36 -26.52 -38.31
N LYS A 127 19.53 -26.94 -37.34
CA LYS A 127 19.90 -27.37 -35.98
C LYS A 127 20.84 -26.39 -35.25
N LEU A 128 20.66 -25.09 -35.49
CA LEU A 128 21.55 -24.06 -34.94
C LEU A 128 21.25 -23.79 -33.46
N ASP A 129 22.03 -24.45 -32.60
CA ASP A 129 22.05 -24.28 -31.14
C ASP A 129 23.04 -23.16 -30.77
N SER A 130 22.53 -21.95 -30.61
CA SER A 130 23.28 -20.73 -30.26
C SER A 130 22.39 -19.75 -29.50
N LYS A 131 22.98 -18.98 -28.57
CA LYS A 131 22.28 -17.89 -27.85
C LYS A 131 21.98 -16.67 -28.73
N ILE A 132 22.69 -16.50 -29.85
CA ILE A 132 22.56 -15.31 -30.73
C ILE A 132 22.34 -15.74 -32.19
N GLY A 133 22.87 -16.89 -32.62
CA GLY A 133 22.57 -17.49 -33.92
C GLY A 133 23.22 -16.82 -35.12
N ALA A 134 22.63 -17.04 -36.29
CA ALA A 134 23.06 -16.45 -37.55
C ALA A 134 22.56 -15.02 -37.70
N ARG A 135 23.43 -14.10 -38.11
CA ARG A 135 23.07 -12.70 -38.40
C ARG A 135 24.09 -12.03 -39.31
N VAL A 136 23.81 -10.80 -39.71
CA VAL A 136 24.76 -9.90 -40.38
C VAL A 136 25.09 -8.71 -39.49
N ARG A 137 26.33 -8.23 -39.56
CA ARG A 137 26.77 -6.94 -39.02
C ARG A 137 27.26 -6.05 -40.14
N ILE A 138 26.93 -4.76 -40.08
CA ILE A 138 27.53 -3.72 -40.94
C ILE A 138 28.25 -2.71 -40.07
N MET A 139 29.50 -2.42 -40.43
CA MET A 139 30.38 -1.47 -39.72
C MET A 139 30.88 -0.41 -40.68
N SER A 140 30.73 0.87 -40.35
CA SER A 140 31.22 1.99 -41.17
C SER A 140 32.62 2.42 -40.76
N TYR A 141 33.44 2.86 -41.72
CA TYR A 141 34.80 3.33 -41.51
C TYR A 141 35.05 4.65 -42.25
N ASP A 142 35.84 5.53 -41.63
CA ASP A 142 36.34 6.75 -42.26
C ASP A 142 37.54 6.50 -43.20
N SER A 143 38.04 7.56 -43.83
CA SER A 143 39.21 7.53 -44.73
C SER A 143 40.52 7.10 -44.03
N ASN A 144 40.57 7.11 -42.69
CA ASN A 144 41.71 6.68 -41.88
C ASN A 144 41.56 5.23 -41.38
N ASN A 145 40.57 4.46 -41.88
CA ASN A 145 40.18 3.15 -41.35
C ASN A 145 39.72 3.15 -39.87
N LYS A 146 39.33 4.29 -39.31
CA LYS A 146 38.72 4.37 -37.98
C LYS A 146 37.25 3.95 -38.07
N GLN A 147 36.83 3.06 -37.16
CA GLN A 147 35.45 2.60 -37.09
C GLN A 147 34.53 3.72 -36.55
N LEU A 148 33.39 3.92 -37.22
CA LEU A 148 32.34 4.86 -36.84
C LEU A 148 31.21 4.14 -36.07
N SER A 149 30.42 4.90 -35.32
CA SER A 149 29.27 4.40 -34.53
C SER A 149 27.98 5.11 -34.93
N PRO A 150 26.80 4.47 -34.85
CA PRO A 150 26.55 3.13 -34.30
C PRO A 150 26.86 1.97 -35.26
N LEU A 151 26.93 0.76 -34.70
CA LEU A 151 26.96 -0.51 -35.43
C LEU A 151 25.54 -0.91 -35.86
N TRP A 152 25.40 -1.49 -37.06
CA TRP A 152 24.13 -2.10 -37.49
C TRP A 152 24.22 -3.63 -37.42
N TYR A 153 23.13 -4.27 -36.98
CA TYR A 153 22.97 -5.72 -36.91
C TYR A 153 21.61 -6.12 -37.50
N SER A 154 21.57 -7.21 -38.25
CA SER A 154 20.30 -7.82 -38.67
C SER A 154 19.58 -8.50 -37.50
N LYS A 155 18.32 -8.86 -37.72
CA LYS A 155 17.63 -9.88 -36.92
C LYS A 155 18.48 -11.16 -36.84
N SER A 156 18.50 -11.77 -35.66
CA SER A 156 19.10 -13.09 -35.39
C SER A 156 18.18 -14.24 -35.80
N LEU A 157 18.75 -15.30 -36.36
CA LEU A 157 18.09 -16.58 -36.64
C LEU A 157 18.73 -17.71 -35.81
N VAL A 158 17.92 -18.49 -35.10
CA VAL A 158 18.32 -19.65 -34.28
C VAL A 158 17.41 -20.85 -34.57
N GLY A 159 17.88 -22.06 -34.30
CA GLY A 159 17.13 -23.29 -34.62
C GLY A 159 17.08 -23.61 -36.12
N ASP A 160 15.97 -24.19 -36.56
CA ASP A 160 15.71 -24.51 -37.96
C ASP A 160 14.93 -23.38 -38.65
N ASN A 161 15.52 -22.75 -39.66
CA ASN A 161 14.88 -21.74 -40.51
C ASN A 161 15.21 -22.06 -41.97
N ASP A 162 14.19 -22.18 -42.82
CA ASP A 162 14.40 -22.24 -44.27
C ASP A 162 14.87 -20.86 -44.81
N TRP A 163 15.25 -20.81 -46.09
CA TRP A 163 15.82 -19.62 -46.74
C TRP A 163 15.00 -18.34 -46.48
N THR A 164 15.51 -17.51 -45.58
CA THR A 164 14.88 -16.28 -45.11
C THR A 164 15.65 -15.08 -45.66
N THR A 165 14.99 -14.24 -46.46
CA THR A 165 15.57 -12.97 -46.93
C THR A 165 15.47 -11.90 -45.86
N ILE A 166 16.59 -11.25 -45.56
CA ILE A 166 16.66 -10.01 -44.77
C ILE A 166 17.01 -8.88 -45.74
N THR A 167 16.17 -7.85 -45.83
CA THR A 167 16.37 -6.69 -46.71
C THR A 167 16.16 -5.40 -45.92
N GLU A 168 17.15 -4.52 -45.91
CA GLU A 168 17.24 -3.39 -44.99
C GLU A 168 17.87 -2.17 -45.67
N GLU A 169 17.38 -0.96 -45.36
CA GLU A 169 17.93 0.29 -45.91
C GLU A 169 18.72 1.07 -44.86
N PHE A 170 19.91 1.53 -45.21
CA PHE A 170 20.70 2.41 -44.35
C PHE A 170 21.35 3.56 -45.13
N VAL A 171 21.76 4.60 -44.41
CA VAL A 171 22.51 5.74 -44.96
C VAL A 171 23.94 5.64 -44.43
N ALA A 172 24.92 5.67 -45.32
CA ALA A 172 26.33 5.76 -44.92
C ALA A 172 26.57 7.10 -44.20
N GLY A 173 27.24 7.08 -43.06
CA GLY A 173 27.48 8.31 -42.27
C GLY A 173 28.24 9.39 -43.05
N SER A 174 28.16 10.64 -42.59
CA SER A 174 28.76 11.81 -43.25
C SER A 174 30.29 11.76 -43.40
N GLU A 175 30.95 10.84 -42.69
CA GLU A 175 32.41 10.61 -42.74
C GLU A 175 32.76 9.21 -43.30
N ALA A 176 31.76 8.38 -43.64
CA ALA A 176 31.97 6.99 -44.03
C ALA A 176 32.43 6.88 -45.50
N THR A 177 33.61 6.32 -45.73
CA THR A 177 34.16 6.03 -47.07
C THR A 177 34.15 4.54 -47.41
N LYS A 178 33.90 3.68 -46.42
CA LYS A 178 33.88 2.22 -46.55
C LYS A 178 32.96 1.62 -45.50
N ILE A 179 32.29 0.51 -45.83
CA ILE A 179 31.69 -0.39 -44.86
C ILE A 179 32.38 -1.74 -44.87
N ARG A 180 32.25 -2.49 -43.77
CA ARG A 180 32.46 -3.94 -43.73
C ARG A 180 31.11 -4.62 -43.51
N VAL A 181 30.74 -5.50 -44.43
CA VAL A 181 29.63 -6.45 -44.26
C VAL A 181 30.22 -7.73 -43.67
N GLU A 182 29.62 -8.27 -42.61
CA GLU A 182 30.07 -9.48 -41.92
C GLU A 182 28.92 -10.45 -41.71
N LEU A 183 29.04 -11.65 -42.26
CA LEU A 183 28.14 -12.77 -42.12
C LEU A 183 28.59 -13.60 -40.91
N PHE A 184 27.77 -13.65 -39.86
CA PHE A 184 28.10 -14.26 -38.58
C PHE A 184 27.49 -15.65 -38.41
N PHE A 185 28.34 -16.59 -38.02
CA PHE A 185 27.98 -17.71 -37.16
C PHE A 185 28.38 -17.31 -35.72
N GLU A 186 27.44 -16.83 -34.92
CA GLU A 186 27.71 -16.52 -33.50
C GLU A 186 27.88 -17.80 -32.67
N THR A 187 28.57 -17.71 -31.52
CA THR A 187 28.96 -18.86 -30.68
C THR A 187 27.82 -19.87 -30.51
N GLY A 188 28.04 -21.09 -31.03
CA GLY A 188 27.07 -22.18 -31.01
C GLY A 188 27.52 -23.34 -31.90
N LYS A 189 26.63 -24.29 -32.17
CA LYS A 189 26.86 -25.47 -33.04
C LYS A 189 25.66 -25.69 -33.97
N GLY A 190 25.83 -26.50 -35.01
CA GLY A 190 24.85 -26.66 -36.08
C GLY A 190 25.31 -25.99 -37.37
N LYS A 191 24.37 -25.61 -38.24
CA LYS A 191 24.65 -25.22 -39.61
C LYS A 191 23.95 -23.91 -40.01
N VAL A 192 24.65 -23.09 -40.78
CA VAL A 192 24.19 -21.84 -41.39
C VAL A 192 24.61 -21.81 -42.86
N GLN A 193 23.71 -21.38 -43.74
CA GLN A 193 24.03 -21.07 -45.14
C GLN A 193 23.65 -19.62 -45.46
N PHE A 194 24.49 -18.93 -46.23
CA PHE A 194 24.27 -17.56 -46.73
C PHE A 194 24.31 -17.54 -48.26
N ASP A 195 23.44 -16.73 -48.87
CA ASP A 195 23.28 -16.60 -50.32
C ASP A 195 22.67 -15.23 -50.69
N ASP A 196 22.67 -14.86 -51.98
CA ASP A 196 22.10 -13.61 -52.53
C ASP A 196 22.49 -12.33 -51.78
N VAL A 197 23.76 -12.21 -51.36
CA VAL A 197 24.23 -11.03 -50.64
C VAL A 197 24.34 -9.84 -51.60
N SER A 198 23.62 -8.76 -51.31
CA SER A 198 23.63 -7.57 -52.16
C SER A 198 23.63 -6.26 -51.38
N LEU A 199 24.28 -5.25 -51.98
CA LEU A 199 24.29 -3.87 -51.54
C LEU A 199 24.16 -2.99 -52.79
N THR A 200 23.02 -2.34 -52.99
CA THR A 200 22.79 -1.49 -54.17
C THR A 200 22.78 0.00 -53.80
N LYS A 201 23.48 0.81 -54.60
CA LYS A 201 23.45 2.27 -54.49
C LYS A 201 22.13 2.80 -55.02
N LYS A 202 21.39 3.55 -54.20
CA LYS A 202 20.15 4.22 -54.63
C LYS A 202 20.50 5.54 -55.34
N LYS A 203 20.50 5.57 -56.68
CA LYS A 203 20.76 6.82 -57.45
C LYS A 203 19.76 7.91 -57.02
N GLU A 204 20.25 9.09 -56.65
CA GLU A 204 19.42 10.27 -56.59
C GLU A 204 19.11 10.79 -58.00
N LYS A 205 17.83 10.85 -58.37
CA LYS A 205 17.39 11.60 -59.55
C LYS A 205 17.52 13.10 -59.28
N LYS A 206 18.42 13.78 -59.99
CA LYS A 206 18.30 15.22 -60.27
C LYS A 206 17.29 15.42 -61.41
N GLU A 207 16.04 15.60 -61.05
CA GLU A 207 15.05 16.25 -61.90
C GLU A 207 14.82 17.69 -61.42
N THR A 208 14.66 18.62 -62.37
CA THR A 208 14.13 19.96 -62.13
C THR A 208 12.80 19.83 -61.39
N GLN A 209 12.54 20.69 -60.38
CA GLN A 209 11.42 20.50 -59.43
C GLN A 209 10.10 20.09 -60.09
N PRO A 210 9.54 18.97 -59.63
CA PRO A 210 8.27 19.03 -58.92
C PRO A 210 8.49 18.78 -57.43
N GLN A 211 7.76 19.54 -56.63
CA GLN A 211 7.75 19.51 -55.18
C GLN A 211 7.49 18.08 -54.67
N LYS A 212 8.52 17.40 -54.13
CA LYS A 212 8.34 16.16 -53.36
C LYS A 212 7.46 16.50 -52.16
N THR A 213 6.19 16.15 -52.25
CA THR A 213 5.22 16.35 -51.19
C THR A 213 5.65 15.53 -49.98
N LYS A 214 5.85 16.20 -48.83
CA LYS A 214 6.07 15.49 -47.57
C LYS A 214 4.86 14.59 -47.28
N GLU A 215 5.09 13.47 -46.60
CA GLU A 215 3.99 12.71 -46.00
C GLU A 215 3.61 13.32 -44.65
N ILE A 216 2.33 13.21 -44.30
CA ILE A 216 1.76 13.83 -43.11
C ILE A 216 1.88 12.83 -41.94
N ASP A 217 2.66 13.18 -40.91
CA ASP A 217 2.76 12.47 -39.62
C ASP A 217 1.44 12.58 -38.86
N PHE A 218 0.57 11.60 -39.08
CA PHE A 218 -0.79 11.53 -38.54
C PHE A 218 -1.23 10.06 -38.43
N ASP A 219 -2.14 9.75 -37.51
CA ASP A 219 -2.66 8.40 -37.31
C ASP A 219 -3.28 7.82 -38.60
N ASP A 220 -3.19 6.51 -38.81
CA ASP A 220 -3.75 5.85 -40.00
C ASP A 220 -5.28 5.70 -39.95
N SER A 221 -5.86 5.77 -38.75
CA SER A 221 -7.31 5.80 -38.51
C SER A 221 -7.61 6.57 -37.22
N VAL A 222 -8.82 7.13 -37.12
CA VAL A 222 -9.29 7.82 -35.92
C VAL A 222 -10.64 7.24 -35.50
N THR A 223 -10.73 6.73 -34.28
CA THR A 223 -11.97 6.23 -33.67
C THR A 223 -12.34 7.09 -32.46
N LEU A 224 -13.52 7.70 -32.55
CA LEU A 224 -14.13 8.53 -31.51
C LEU A 224 -15.44 7.89 -31.01
N THR A 225 -15.90 8.32 -29.84
CA THR A 225 -17.27 8.10 -29.34
C THR A 225 -18.08 9.39 -29.43
N THR A 226 -19.41 9.34 -29.40
CA THR A 226 -20.29 10.52 -29.64
C THR A 226 -20.13 11.66 -28.62
N ASP A 227 -19.52 11.42 -27.46
CA ASP A 227 -19.21 12.39 -26.40
C ASP A 227 -17.89 13.18 -26.62
N LYS A 228 -16.98 12.69 -27.49
CA LYS A 228 -15.63 13.23 -27.68
C LYS A 228 -15.62 14.67 -28.22
N ARG A 229 -14.51 15.37 -27.98
CA ARG A 229 -14.11 16.60 -28.67
C ARG A 229 -12.63 16.48 -28.99
N TRP A 230 -12.28 16.04 -30.20
CA TRP A 230 -10.90 15.72 -30.52
C TRP A 230 -10.17 16.93 -31.11
N VAL A 231 -9.34 17.59 -30.30
CA VAL A 231 -8.64 18.84 -30.69
C VAL A 231 -7.60 18.56 -31.76
N LEU A 232 -7.64 19.36 -32.82
CA LEU A 232 -6.81 19.23 -34.01
C LEU A 232 -5.48 19.95 -33.84
N ASP A 233 -4.40 19.37 -34.38
CA ASP A 233 -3.09 20.01 -34.43
C ASP A 233 -3.10 21.11 -35.50
N SER A 234 -2.79 22.35 -35.09
CA SER A 234 -2.83 23.55 -35.94
C SER A 234 -1.78 23.58 -37.06
N LYS A 235 -0.81 22.65 -37.07
CA LYS A 235 0.15 22.51 -38.18
C LYS A 235 -0.47 21.90 -39.45
N TYR A 236 -1.68 21.36 -39.36
CA TYR A 236 -2.43 20.75 -40.46
C TYR A 236 -3.78 21.44 -40.68
N THR A 237 -4.34 21.27 -41.88
CA THR A 237 -5.72 21.61 -42.20
C THR A 237 -6.54 20.33 -42.44
N TYR A 238 -7.84 20.40 -42.20
CA TYR A 238 -8.69 19.21 -42.06
C TYR A 238 -10.03 19.38 -42.77
N LYS A 239 -10.55 18.30 -43.35
CA LYS A 239 -11.89 18.25 -43.96
C LYS A 239 -12.54 16.89 -43.71
N ILE A 240 -13.76 16.91 -43.17
CA ILE A 240 -14.59 15.70 -43.01
C ILE A 240 -15.49 15.55 -44.24
N LYS A 241 -15.59 14.32 -44.76
CA LYS A 241 -16.34 14.02 -46.00
C LYS A 241 -17.86 13.96 -45.80
N ASP A 242 -18.34 13.24 -44.78
CA ASP A 242 -19.74 13.24 -44.35
C ASP A 242 -19.88 14.00 -43.02
N THR A 243 -20.31 15.26 -43.12
CA THR A 243 -20.53 16.14 -41.96
C THR A 243 -21.74 15.75 -41.12
N SER A 244 -22.55 14.78 -41.55
CA SER A 244 -23.62 14.21 -40.73
C SER A 244 -23.13 13.21 -39.69
N VAL A 245 -21.89 12.70 -39.82
CA VAL A 245 -21.23 11.81 -38.85
C VAL A 245 -20.43 12.62 -37.81
N ALA A 246 -19.65 13.61 -38.27
CA ALA A 246 -18.87 14.50 -37.41
C ALA A 246 -18.60 15.85 -38.11
N THR A 247 -18.43 16.93 -37.35
CA THR A 247 -18.08 18.27 -37.85
C THR A 247 -16.74 18.75 -37.29
N ILE A 248 -16.18 19.81 -37.87
CA ILE A 248 -15.07 20.55 -37.28
C ILE A 248 -15.64 21.82 -36.68
N GLU A 249 -15.54 21.96 -35.36
CA GLU A 249 -16.09 23.06 -34.57
C GLU A 249 -15.00 23.57 -33.62
N ASN A 250 -14.67 24.86 -33.71
CA ASN A 250 -13.66 25.53 -32.87
C ASN A 250 -12.38 24.70 -32.72
N GLY A 251 -11.67 24.44 -33.82
CA GLY A 251 -10.39 23.72 -33.80
C GLY A 251 -10.43 22.24 -33.40
N ALA A 252 -11.61 21.62 -33.27
CA ALA A 252 -11.76 20.22 -32.88
C ALA A 252 -12.74 19.46 -33.77
N ILE A 253 -12.57 18.13 -33.89
CA ILE A 253 -13.59 17.24 -34.42
C ILE A 253 -14.63 16.98 -33.33
N VAL A 254 -15.89 17.27 -33.65
CA VAL A 254 -17.06 17.04 -32.79
C VAL A 254 -17.97 16.02 -33.48
N PRO A 255 -18.03 14.78 -32.99
CA PRO A 255 -18.97 13.77 -33.46
C PRO A 255 -20.44 14.20 -33.36
N LYS A 256 -21.29 13.67 -34.22
CA LYS A 256 -22.74 13.95 -34.27
C LYS A 256 -23.62 12.71 -34.12
N LYS A 257 -23.18 11.56 -34.62
CA LYS A 257 -23.84 10.24 -34.49
C LYS A 257 -22.84 9.11 -34.76
N ALA A 258 -23.09 7.90 -34.27
CA ALA A 258 -22.32 6.73 -34.71
C ALA A 258 -22.39 6.53 -36.24
N GLY A 259 -21.25 6.15 -36.84
CA GLY A 259 -21.08 6.02 -38.28
C GLY A 259 -19.61 5.99 -38.69
N SER A 260 -19.36 6.07 -39.99
CA SER A 260 -18.00 6.15 -40.56
C SER A 260 -17.95 7.19 -41.67
N THR A 261 -16.86 7.94 -41.73
CA THR A 261 -16.55 8.93 -42.76
C THR A 261 -15.05 8.92 -43.05
N GLU A 262 -14.62 9.65 -44.07
CA GLU A 262 -13.21 9.98 -44.29
C GLU A 262 -12.90 11.34 -43.65
N LEU A 263 -11.72 11.45 -43.07
CA LEU A 263 -11.06 12.69 -42.67
C LEU A 263 -9.88 12.91 -43.64
N VAL A 264 -9.90 14.01 -44.38
CA VAL A 264 -8.77 14.47 -45.19
C VAL A 264 -7.92 15.39 -44.33
N VAL A 265 -6.65 15.03 -44.15
CA VAL A 265 -5.63 15.84 -43.50
C VAL A 265 -4.70 16.39 -44.57
N SER A 266 -4.41 17.69 -44.51
CA SER A 266 -3.62 18.43 -45.48
C SER A 266 -2.54 19.23 -44.76
N ALA A 267 -1.38 19.41 -45.39
CA ALA A 267 -0.31 20.25 -44.84
C ALA A 267 0.45 20.98 -45.97
N PRO A 268 0.99 22.18 -45.73
CA PRO A 268 1.73 22.92 -46.75
C PRO A 268 2.88 22.10 -47.35
N GLY A 269 2.88 21.93 -48.68
CA GLY A 269 3.90 21.14 -49.38
C GLY A 269 3.86 19.64 -49.05
N SER A 270 2.72 19.11 -48.60
CA SER A 270 2.51 17.69 -48.28
C SER A 270 1.35 17.12 -49.10
N LYS A 271 1.33 15.80 -49.31
CA LYS A 271 0.19 15.15 -49.99
C LYS A 271 -0.91 14.91 -48.98
N ASP A 272 -2.15 15.22 -49.34
CA ASP A 272 -3.32 14.94 -48.52
C ASP A 272 -3.35 13.47 -48.08
N LYS A 273 -3.44 13.23 -46.76
CA LYS A 273 -3.64 11.92 -46.17
C LYS A 273 -5.13 11.75 -45.86
N VAL A 274 -5.76 10.76 -46.49
CA VAL A 274 -7.16 10.41 -46.22
C VAL A 274 -7.17 9.28 -45.20
N VAL A 275 -7.76 9.51 -44.03
CA VAL A 275 -7.81 8.55 -42.93
C VAL A 275 -9.27 8.20 -42.60
N PRO A 276 -9.59 6.93 -42.30
CA PRO A 276 -10.92 6.56 -41.82
C PRO A 276 -11.20 7.21 -40.46
N LEU A 277 -12.33 7.91 -40.36
CA LEU A 277 -12.87 8.45 -39.12
C LEU A 277 -14.14 7.67 -38.75
N LYS A 278 -14.05 6.91 -37.66
CA LYS A 278 -15.17 6.11 -37.12
C LYS A 278 -15.72 6.78 -35.86
N VAL A 279 -17.04 6.89 -35.79
CA VAL A 279 -17.75 7.31 -34.57
C VAL A 279 -18.54 6.12 -34.05
N LEU A 280 -18.37 5.83 -32.76
CA LEU A 280 -19.09 4.81 -32.00
C LEU A 280 -20.01 5.46 -30.98
N GLU A 281 -20.97 4.72 -30.44
CA GLU A 281 -21.61 5.14 -29.19
C GLU A 281 -20.70 4.79 -27.98
N PRO A 282 -20.75 5.54 -26.87
CA PRO A 282 -19.96 5.26 -25.68
C PRO A 282 -20.38 3.95 -25.02
N ASN A 283 -19.44 3.23 -24.42
CA ASN A 283 -19.76 2.10 -23.56
C ASN A 283 -20.11 2.62 -22.16
N ALA A 284 -21.41 2.78 -21.89
CA ALA A 284 -21.93 3.36 -20.65
C ALA A 284 -21.41 2.70 -19.36
N THR A 285 -21.05 1.40 -19.40
CA THR A 285 -20.42 0.70 -18.26
C THR A 285 -19.04 1.28 -17.98
N TYR A 286 -18.17 1.31 -18.99
CA TYR A 286 -16.81 1.84 -18.84
C TYR A 286 -16.79 3.34 -18.59
N GLU A 287 -17.68 4.11 -19.22
CA GLU A 287 -17.85 5.54 -18.96
C GLU A 287 -18.20 5.82 -17.49
N ASN A 288 -19.18 5.10 -16.92
CA ASN A 288 -19.54 5.21 -15.51
C ASN A 288 -18.40 4.80 -14.55
N LEU A 289 -17.62 3.77 -14.91
CA LEU A 289 -16.47 3.33 -14.11
C LEU A 289 -15.32 4.34 -14.17
N LEU A 290 -15.03 4.91 -15.34
CA LEU A 290 -14.06 6.00 -15.51
C LEU A 290 -14.51 7.27 -14.79
N LYS A 291 -15.80 7.62 -14.82
CA LYS A 291 -16.34 8.75 -14.05
C LYS A 291 -16.20 8.56 -12.54
N LYS A 292 -16.39 7.33 -12.03
CA LYS A 292 -16.13 6.98 -10.62
C LYS A 292 -14.65 7.08 -10.26
N TRP A 293 -13.73 6.78 -11.18
CA TRP A 293 -12.31 7.02 -10.97
C TRP A 293 -11.97 8.52 -11.00
N ASP A 294 -12.48 9.27 -11.99
CA ASP A 294 -12.27 10.72 -12.12
C ASP A 294 -12.72 11.50 -10.87
N ALA A 295 -13.83 11.10 -10.25
CA ALA A 295 -14.26 11.63 -8.95
C ALA A 295 -13.15 11.56 -7.88
N MET A 296 -12.37 10.48 -7.83
CA MET A 296 -11.32 10.27 -6.83
C MET A 296 -10.01 11.02 -7.16
N ILE A 297 -9.72 11.27 -8.45
CA ILE A 297 -8.43 11.81 -8.90
C ILE A 297 -8.46 13.29 -9.30
N SER A 298 -9.58 13.79 -9.81
CA SER A 298 -9.83 15.22 -10.07
C SER A 298 -10.93 15.76 -9.17
N GLY A 299 -12.04 15.03 -9.05
CA GLY A 299 -13.24 15.49 -8.35
C GLY A 299 -13.89 16.72 -9.00
N ASN A 300 -13.58 17.05 -10.26
CA ASN A 300 -13.98 18.32 -10.88
C ASN A 300 -15.50 18.57 -10.91
N ASP A 301 -16.32 17.52 -11.01
CA ASP A 301 -17.78 17.60 -10.92
C ASP A 301 -18.31 17.90 -9.49
N PHE A 302 -17.46 17.80 -8.46
CA PHE A 302 -17.78 18.08 -7.05
C PHE A 302 -17.25 19.43 -6.54
N TYR A 303 -16.49 20.17 -7.36
CA TYR A 303 -15.98 21.48 -6.97
C TYR A 303 -17.12 22.48 -6.73
N SER A 304 -17.12 23.08 -5.54
CA SER A 304 -18.05 24.14 -5.13
C SER A 304 -17.29 25.43 -4.85
N THR A 305 -17.79 26.54 -5.40
CA THR A 305 -17.30 27.88 -5.05
C THR A 305 -17.63 28.29 -3.62
N GLU A 306 -18.55 27.61 -2.94
CA GLU A 306 -18.93 27.97 -1.58
C GLU A 306 -17.98 27.37 -0.53
N SER A 307 -17.27 26.28 -0.86
CA SER A 307 -16.25 25.69 0.01
C SER A 307 -14.92 26.46 -0.06
N SER A 308 -14.47 26.95 1.09
CA SER A 308 -13.13 27.55 1.24
C SER A 308 -12.00 26.53 0.99
N TYR A 309 -12.18 25.28 1.43
CA TYR A 309 -11.20 24.21 1.28
C TYR A 309 -11.06 23.76 -0.17
N MET A 310 -12.18 23.65 -0.91
CA MET A 310 -12.10 23.37 -2.35
C MET A 310 -11.46 24.54 -3.11
N LYS A 311 -11.78 25.79 -2.75
CA LYS A 311 -11.09 26.99 -3.30
C LYS A 311 -9.58 26.93 -3.06
N GLU A 312 -9.11 26.50 -1.90
CA GLU A 312 -7.67 26.37 -1.61
C GLU A 312 -7.01 25.34 -2.54
N ILE A 313 -7.56 24.12 -2.63
CA ILE A 313 -7.07 23.05 -3.52
C ILE A 313 -7.04 23.53 -4.98
N PHE A 314 -8.11 24.20 -5.43
CA PHE A 314 -8.23 24.75 -6.78
C PHE A 314 -7.18 25.84 -7.06
N ASN A 315 -7.03 26.81 -6.16
CA ASN A 315 -6.08 27.91 -6.30
C ASN A 315 -4.61 27.43 -6.30
N ILE A 316 -4.29 26.39 -5.52
CA ILE A 316 -2.98 25.74 -5.55
C ILE A 316 -2.73 25.13 -6.94
N ASN A 317 -3.67 24.35 -7.47
CA ASN A 317 -3.52 23.73 -8.80
C ASN A 317 -3.41 24.79 -9.91
N GLU A 318 -4.25 25.83 -9.90
CA GLU A 318 -4.19 26.92 -10.89
C GLU A 318 -2.84 27.65 -10.88
N LYS A 319 -2.29 27.93 -9.69
CA LYS A 319 -0.97 28.57 -9.53
C LYS A 319 0.17 27.68 -10.03
N GLU A 320 0.12 26.39 -9.75
CA GLU A 320 1.12 25.43 -10.24
C GLU A 320 1.04 25.27 -11.77
N VAL A 321 -0.17 25.13 -12.32
CA VAL A 321 -0.42 25.05 -13.77
C VAL A 321 0.05 26.31 -14.50
N GLU A 322 -0.18 27.50 -13.95
CA GLU A 322 0.36 28.75 -14.50
C GLU A 322 1.90 28.76 -14.52
N GLY A 323 2.55 28.25 -13.48
CA GLY A 323 4.00 28.07 -13.43
C GLY A 323 4.52 27.03 -14.45
N TYR A 324 3.77 25.97 -14.71
CA TYR A 324 4.14 24.95 -15.71
C TYR A 324 3.94 25.45 -17.13
N LEU A 325 2.83 26.12 -17.43
CA LEU A 325 2.55 26.66 -18.77
C LEU A 325 3.51 27.78 -19.15
N SER A 326 3.88 28.65 -18.22
CA SER A 326 4.86 29.73 -18.45
C SER A 326 6.30 29.23 -18.64
N SER A 327 6.63 28.01 -18.22
CA SER A 327 7.95 27.37 -18.36
C SER A 327 7.99 26.20 -19.36
N PHE A 328 6.94 26.01 -20.16
CA PHE A 328 6.82 24.92 -21.13
C PHE A 328 7.69 25.16 -22.37
N LEU A 329 8.58 24.20 -22.67
CA LEU A 329 9.56 24.29 -23.76
C LEU A 329 9.04 23.67 -25.07
N ALA A 330 8.08 24.34 -25.71
CA ALA A 330 7.33 23.81 -26.88
C ALA A 330 8.14 23.33 -28.09
N ASN A 331 9.42 23.75 -28.22
CA ASN A 331 10.30 23.46 -29.36
C ASN A 331 11.62 22.78 -28.95
N ASP A 332 11.76 22.31 -27.70
CA ASP A 332 12.98 21.62 -27.25
C ASP A 332 12.85 20.10 -27.50
N GLU A 333 13.77 19.55 -28.30
CA GLU A 333 13.76 18.13 -28.71
C GLU A 333 14.21 17.16 -27.61
N LYS A 334 14.53 17.63 -26.39
CA LYS A 334 15.13 16.84 -25.30
C LYS A 334 14.43 16.98 -23.95
N LYS A 335 13.56 17.97 -23.75
CA LYS A 335 12.88 18.19 -22.45
C LYS A 335 11.65 19.08 -22.57
N ILE A 336 10.64 18.79 -21.75
CA ILE A 336 9.42 19.61 -21.67
C ILE A 336 9.60 20.78 -20.67
N TRP A 337 10.34 20.57 -19.59
CA TRP A 337 10.62 21.55 -18.54
C TRP A 337 12.03 21.37 -17.98
N ASP A 338 12.80 22.45 -17.81
CA ASP A 338 14.16 22.41 -17.24
C ASP A 338 14.23 21.70 -15.88
N ALA A 339 13.36 22.10 -14.94
CA ALA A 339 13.37 21.64 -13.55
C ALA A 339 13.21 20.11 -13.37
N VAL A 340 12.72 19.41 -14.40
CA VAL A 340 12.50 17.96 -14.41
C VAL A 340 12.98 17.30 -15.72
N GLY A 341 13.79 17.99 -16.52
CA GLY A 341 14.23 17.54 -17.85
C GLY A 341 15.38 16.54 -17.85
N ASP A 342 15.99 16.28 -16.70
CA ASP A 342 17.00 15.22 -16.55
C ASP A 342 16.32 13.86 -16.37
N TYR A 343 15.92 13.26 -17.50
CA TYR A 343 15.26 11.95 -17.56
C TYR A 343 16.18 10.75 -17.30
N SER A 344 17.47 10.96 -17.03
CA SER A 344 18.34 9.89 -16.51
C SER A 344 17.93 9.46 -15.09
N LYS A 345 17.19 10.34 -14.38
CA LYS A 345 16.63 10.10 -13.06
C LYS A 345 15.16 9.68 -13.19
N SER A 346 14.85 8.43 -12.86
CA SER A 346 13.50 7.85 -12.97
C SER A 346 12.40 8.73 -12.34
N ALA A 347 12.68 9.31 -11.17
CA ALA A 347 11.75 10.19 -10.45
C ALA A 347 11.33 11.44 -11.25
N ASN A 348 12.14 11.90 -12.21
CA ASN A 348 11.81 13.04 -13.06
C ASN A 348 10.80 12.67 -14.17
N LEU A 349 10.76 11.40 -14.61
CA LEU A 349 9.69 10.89 -15.49
C LEU A 349 8.34 11.04 -14.78
N THR A 350 8.21 10.50 -13.56
CA THR A 350 6.99 10.60 -12.75
C THR A 350 6.60 12.05 -12.48
N LYS A 351 7.55 12.92 -12.11
CA LYS A 351 7.27 14.35 -11.90
C LYS A 351 6.77 15.05 -13.15
N THR A 352 7.33 14.74 -14.32
CA THR A 352 6.90 15.32 -15.61
C THR A 352 5.46 14.92 -15.92
N TYR A 353 5.11 13.63 -15.86
CA TYR A 353 3.73 13.21 -16.07
C TYR A 353 2.76 13.76 -15.02
N ARG A 354 3.17 13.92 -13.75
CA ARG A 354 2.32 14.57 -12.73
C ARG A 354 2.03 16.04 -13.02
N ARG A 355 2.98 16.81 -13.58
CA ARG A 355 2.69 18.18 -14.07
C ARG A 355 1.65 18.17 -15.17
N VAL A 356 1.75 17.23 -16.11
CA VAL A 356 0.76 17.04 -17.18
C VAL A 356 -0.61 16.65 -16.60
N GLU A 357 -0.66 15.82 -15.56
CA GLU A 357 -1.89 15.46 -14.83
C GLU A 357 -2.54 16.68 -14.15
N GLN A 358 -1.75 17.59 -13.58
CA GLN A 358 -2.28 18.82 -12.96
C GLN A 358 -2.84 19.81 -14.00
N ILE A 359 -2.18 19.94 -15.16
CA ILE A 359 -2.71 20.70 -16.31
C ILE A 359 -4.02 20.06 -16.81
N ALA A 360 -4.08 18.72 -16.87
CA ALA A 360 -5.28 17.98 -17.24
C ALA A 360 -6.47 18.24 -16.29
N LYS A 361 -6.23 18.40 -14.98
CA LYS A 361 -7.26 18.77 -13.99
C LYS A 361 -7.80 20.18 -14.23
N SER A 362 -6.95 21.18 -14.48
CA SER A 362 -7.40 22.54 -14.79
C SER A 362 -8.17 22.60 -16.11
N VAL A 363 -7.65 22.01 -17.19
CA VAL A 363 -8.27 22.12 -18.54
C VAL A 363 -9.66 21.46 -18.64
N THR A 364 -10.02 20.61 -17.67
CA THR A 364 -11.33 19.95 -17.55
C THR A 364 -12.22 20.52 -16.43
N ASN A 365 -11.71 21.38 -15.55
CA ASN A 365 -12.49 22.03 -14.51
C ASN A 365 -13.23 23.24 -15.08
N LYS A 366 -14.57 23.22 -15.03
CA LYS A 366 -15.47 24.27 -15.55
C LYS A 366 -15.21 25.68 -14.99
N ASN A 367 -14.51 25.80 -13.87
CA ASN A 367 -14.20 27.06 -13.18
C ASN A 367 -12.75 27.53 -13.42
N SER A 368 -11.88 26.71 -14.04
CA SER A 368 -10.52 27.09 -14.42
C SER A 368 -10.54 28.10 -15.56
N LYS A 369 -9.59 29.04 -15.55
CA LYS A 369 -9.34 29.93 -16.70
C LYS A 369 -8.83 29.18 -17.94
N TYR A 370 -8.40 27.92 -17.75
CA TYR A 370 -7.92 27.03 -18.81
C TYR A 370 -9.01 26.06 -19.32
N TYR A 371 -10.25 26.15 -18.81
CA TYR A 371 -11.32 25.23 -19.19
C TYR A 371 -11.54 25.17 -20.71
N ASN A 372 -11.34 24.00 -21.31
CA ASN A 372 -11.42 23.75 -22.75
C ASN A 372 -10.48 24.64 -23.63
N ASP A 373 -9.41 25.22 -23.08
CA ASP A 373 -8.43 25.98 -23.87
C ASP A 373 -7.63 25.03 -24.80
N ASP A 374 -7.82 25.17 -26.11
CA ASP A 374 -7.18 24.30 -27.10
C ASP A 374 -5.66 24.34 -27.09
N LYS A 375 -5.03 25.46 -26.72
CA LYS A 375 -3.57 25.55 -26.60
C LYS A 375 -3.09 24.74 -25.40
N VAL A 376 -3.82 24.79 -24.28
CA VAL A 376 -3.50 24.01 -23.07
C VAL A 376 -3.78 22.51 -23.30
N ILE A 377 -4.84 22.17 -24.03
CA ILE A 377 -5.08 20.79 -24.47
C ILE A 377 -3.90 20.30 -25.33
N GLN A 378 -3.42 21.11 -26.28
CA GLN A 378 -2.26 20.76 -27.11
C GLN A 378 -0.95 20.66 -26.32
N VAL A 379 -0.75 21.44 -25.25
CA VAL A 379 0.39 21.23 -24.31
C VAL A 379 0.36 19.82 -23.71
N VAL A 380 -0.81 19.34 -23.28
CA VAL A 380 -0.95 17.97 -22.76
C VAL A 380 -0.72 16.93 -23.86
N LYS A 381 -1.36 17.07 -25.03
CA LYS A 381 -1.19 16.11 -26.15
C LYS A 381 0.26 16.04 -26.65
N HIS A 382 0.92 17.19 -26.80
CA HIS A 382 2.34 17.28 -27.12
C HIS A 382 3.20 16.59 -26.06
N SER A 383 2.97 16.88 -24.77
CA SER A 383 3.74 16.29 -23.67
C SER A 383 3.63 14.76 -23.65
N MET A 384 2.42 14.22 -23.85
CA MET A 384 2.18 12.77 -23.95
C MET A 384 2.91 12.15 -25.15
N LYS A 385 2.83 12.79 -26.33
CA LYS A 385 3.55 12.34 -27.54
C LYS A 385 5.06 12.37 -27.34
N PHE A 386 5.60 13.48 -26.85
CA PHE A 386 7.03 13.68 -26.61
C PHE A 386 7.59 12.63 -25.65
N MET A 387 6.94 12.43 -24.49
CA MET A 387 7.40 11.45 -23.52
C MET A 387 7.32 10.02 -24.07
N TYR A 388 6.29 9.67 -24.84
CA TYR A 388 6.22 8.37 -25.52
C TYR A 388 7.34 8.22 -26.56
N ASP A 389 7.45 9.13 -27.52
CA ASP A 389 8.37 9.02 -28.65
C ASP A 389 9.85 8.95 -28.20
N HIS A 390 10.22 9.58 -27.06
CA HIS A 390 11.61 9.71 -26.62
C HIS A 390 12.00 8.97 -25.33
N TYR A 391 11.10 8.75 -24.37
CA TYR A 391 11.48 8.35 -23.00
C TYR A 391 10.73 7.15 -22.40
N TYR A 392 9.43 7.01 -22.66
CA TYR A 392 8.57 6.01 -22.04
C TYR A 392 7.65 5.33 -23.07
N ASN A 393 8.22 4.37 -23.79
CA ASN A 393 7.56 3.52 -24.78
C ASN A 393 7.91 2.04 -24.54
N GLU A 394 7.47 1.16 -25.44
CA GLU A 394 7.58 -0.30 -25.34
C GLU A 394 9.04 -0.80 -25.45
N ASN A 395 9.94 0.05 -25.96
CA ASN A 395 11.38 -0.20 -26.07
C ASN A 395 12.19 0.42 -24.91
N THR A 396 11.55 1.16 -24.00
CA THR A 396 12.21 1.75 -22.84
C THR A 396 12.72 0.66 -21.90
N GLU A 397 13.99 0.76 -21.49
CA GLU A 397 14.58 -0.04 -20.41
C GLU A 397 14.37 0.66 -19.05
N SER A 398 13.88 -0.06 -18.05
CA SER A 398 13.72 0.49 -16.68
C SER A 398 15.09 0.70 -16.01
N LYS A 399 15.43 1.96 -15.74
CA LYS A 399 16.74 2.38 -15.17
C LYS A 399 16.54 3.29 -13.97
N GLY A 400 17.14 2.96 -12.84
CA GLY A 400 16.88 3.64 -11.57
C GLY A 400 15.78 2.93 -10.77
N ASN A 401 14.85 3.68 -10.19
CA ASN A 401 13.80 3.11 -9.35
C ASN A 401 12.70 2.47 -10.21
N TRP A 402 12.48 1.17 -10.04
CA TRP A 402 11.43 0.40 -10.73
C TRP A 402 10.03 1.00 -10.52
N TRP A 403 9.78 1.58 -9.34
CA TRP A 403 8.48 2.12 -8.96
C TRP A 403 8.04 3.25 -9.91
N ASP A 404 8.95 4.07 -10.42
CA ASP A 404 8.61 5.12 -11.39
C ASP A 404 8.09 4.53 -12.71
N TYR A 405 8.66 3.40 -13.17
CA TYR A 405 8.30 2.76 -14.44
C TYR A 405 7.06 1.89 -14.35
N GLU A 406 6.78 1.30 -13.18
CA GLU A 406 5.68 0.34 -12.98
C GLU A 406 4.48 0.94 -12.25
N ILE A 407 4.65 2.02 -11.49
CA ILE A 407 3.58 2.63 -10.69
C ILE A 407 3.48 4.14 -10.95
N GLY A 408 4.57 4.90 -10.78
CA GLY A 408 4.58 6.37 -10.81
C GLY A 408 4.10 6.96 -12.14
N VAL A 409 4.77 6.59 -13.24
CA VAL A 409 4.41 7.01 -14.60
C VAL A 409 3.09 6.37 -15.06
N PRO A 410 2.86 5.04 -14.93
CA PRO A 410 1.58 4.42 -15.29
C PRO A 410 0.35 5.03 -14.64
N ARG A 411 0.38 5.33 -13.33
CA ARG A 411 -0.74 5.98 -12.64
C ARG A 411 -1.02 7.36 -13.22
N ALA A 412 0.01 8.15 -13.50
CA ALA A 412 -0.15 9.48 -14.08
C ALA A 412 -0.70 9.42 -15.53
N ILE A 413 -0.20 8.51 -16.37
CA ILE A 413 -0.73 8.25 -17.72
C ILE A 413 -2.22 7.87 -17.66
N ASN A 414 -2.59 6.90 -16.82
CA ASN A 414 -3.98 6.49 -16.62
C ASN A 414 -4.87 7.65 -16.16
N ASN A 415 -4.40 8.47 -15.23
CA ASN A 415 -5.13 9.62 -14.73
C ASN A 415 -5.33 10.67 -15.83
N ILE A 416 -4.30 11.04 -16.58
CA ILE A 416 -4.40 11.99 -17.72
C ILE A 416 -5.42 11.49 -18.75
N LEU A 417 -5.34 10.21 -19.15
CA LEU A 417 -6.24 9.61 -20.14
C LEU A 417 -7.67 9.39 -19.62
N THR A 418 -7.87 9.35 -18.30
CA THR A 418 -9.21 9.36 -17.69
C THR A 418 -9.79 10.77 -17.68
N ILE A 419 -9.08 11.73 -17.07
CA ILE A 419 -9.51 13.12 -16.90
C ILE A 419 -9.78 13.76 -18.27
N MET A 420 -8.85 13.61 -19.20
CA MET A 420 -8.94 14.15 -20.56
C MET A 420 -9.47 13.14 -21.58
N ASN A 421 -10.19 12.09 -21.18
CA ASN A 421 -10.66 11.04 -22.09
C ASN A 421 -11.37 11.62 -23.33
N ARG A 422 -12.17 12.68 -23.12
CA ARG A 422 -12.88 13.44 -24.17
C ARG A 422 -11.98 13.93 -25.32
N TYR A 423 -10.70 14.20 -25.05
CA TYR A 423 -9.73 14.84 -25.95
C TYR A 423 -8.81 13.88 -26.70
N PHE A 424 -8.85 12.58 -26.37
CA PHE A 424 -8.05 11.53 -26.99
C PHE A 424 -8.91 10.54 -27.78
N SER A 425 -8.42 10.11 -28.94
CA SER A 425 -9.00 9.01 -29.72
C SER A 425 -8.76 7.66 -29.05
N LYS A 426 -9.47 6.60 -29.46
CA LYS A 426 -9.19 5.24 -28.96
C LYS A 426 -7.78 4.77 -29.34
N GLU A 427 -7.27 5.18 -30.50
CA GLU A 427 -5.93 4.88 -30.98
C GLU A 427 -4.85 5.57 -30.13
N GLU A 428 -5.03 6.84 -29.76
CA GLU A 428 -4.10 7.56 -28.86
C GLU A 428 -4.08 6.93 -27.46
N ILE A 429 -5.26 6.62 -26.89
CA ILE A 429 -5.37 5.94 -25.59
C ILE A 429 -4.64 4.59 -25.64
N ALA A 430 -4.90 3.77 -26.67
CA ALA A 430 -4.22 2.50 -26.85
C ALA A 430 -2.70 2.66 -27.01
N LYS A 431 -2.24 3.63 -27.81
CA LYS A 431 -0.81 3.94 -28.01
C LYS A 431 -0.12 4.24 -26.68
N TYR A 432 -0.64 5.17 -25.89
CA TYR A 432 -0.01 5.58 -24.63
C TYR A 432 -0.08 4.52 -23.51
N LEU A 433 -0.98 3.55 -23.60
CA LEU A 433 -1.09 2.43 -22.64
C LEU A 433 -0.25 1.19 -22.99
N LYS A 434 0.25 1.05 -24.22
CA LYS A 434 1.20 -0.01 -24.58
C LYS A 434 2.43 -0.10 -23.65
N PRO A 435 3.15 0.99 -23.32
CA PRO A 435 4.27 0.90 -22.37
C PRO A 435 3.83 0.48 -20.97
N VAL A 436 2.63 0.87 -20.52
CA VAL A 436 2.07 0.41 -19.23
C VAL A 436 1.86 -1.11 -19.23
N SER A 437 1.24 -1.64 -20.30
CA SER A 437 1.12 -3.09 -20.53
C SER A 437 2.47 -3.82 -20.57
N LYS A 438 3.51 -3.19 -21.14
CA LYS A 438 4.86 -3.75 -21.25
C LYS A 438 5.63 -3.75 -19.92
N MET A 439 5.55 -2.67 -19.15
CA MET A 439 6.23 -2.52 -17.86
C MET A 439 5.58 -3.35 -16.76
N VAL A 440 4.25 -3.47 -16.78
CA VAL A 440 3.45 -4.22 -15.81
C VAL A 440 2.60 -5.28 -16.53
N PRO A 441 3.19 -6.40 -17.00
CA PRO A 441 2.46 -7.45 -17.71
C PRO A 441 1.61 -8.33 -16.77
N ASP A 442 1.89 -8.33 -15.47
CA ASP A 442 1.26 -9.17 -14.44
C ASP A 442 0.73 -8.26 -13.30
N PRO A 443 -0.60 -8.22 -13.04
CA PRO A 443 -1.17 -7.35 -12.00
C PRO A 443 -0.82 -7.78 -10.57
N SER A 444 -0.19 -8.95 -10.38
CA SER A 444 0.23 -9.47 -9.07
C SER A 444 1.72 -9.30 -8.79
N LYS A 445 2.52 -8.70 -9.69
CA LYS A 445 3.99 -8.62 -9.55
C LYS A 445 4.57 -7.24 -9.80
N ILE A 446 5.55 -6.90 -8.96
CA ILE A 446 6.42 -5.71 -9.05
C ILE A 446 7.84 -6.10 -9.47
N MET A 447 8.63 -5.12 -9.91
CA MET A 447 10.02 -5.25 -10.38
C MET A 447 10.18 -6.14 -11.63
N VAL A 448 9.11 -6.36 -12.37
CA VAL A 448 9.12 -7.18 -13.60
C VAL A 448 9.92 -6.49 -14.71
N SER A 449 9.83 -5.16 -14.81
CA SER A 449 10.55 -4.33 -15.80
C SER A 449 12.08 -4.39 -15.66
N GLN A 450 12.58 -4.85 -14.51
CA GLN A 450 14.01 -5.01 -14.21
C GLN A 450 14.44 -6.49 -14.12
N ASN A 451 13.62 -7.44 -14.60
CA ASN A 451 13.85 -8.88 -14.48
C ASN A 451 14.05 -9.37 -13.03
N ARG A 452 13.43 -8.68 -12.05
CA ARG A 452 13.54 -8.94 -10.60
C ARG A 452 12.17 -9.18 -9.96
N GLY A 453 11.26 -9.76 -10.74
CA GLY A 453 9.84 -9.91 -10.41
C GLY A 453 9.59 -10.53 -9.04
N LYS A 454 8.80 -9.85 -8.20
CA LYS A 454 8.31 -10.35 -6.90
C LYS A 454 6.79 -10.19 -6.82
N THR A 455 6.13 -11.06 -6.05
CA THR A 455 4.72 -10.90 -5.70
C THR A 455 4.52 -9.55 -5.00
N ALA A 456 3.50 -8.81 -5.43
CA ALA A 456 3.09 -7.55 -4.82
C ALA A 456 2.21 -7.83 -3.60
N VAL A 457 2.46 -7.11 -2.51
CA VAL A 457 1.70 -7.17 -1.25
C VAL A 457 1.39 -5.75 -0.75
N GLY A 458 0.47 -5.63 0.21
CA GLY A 458 0.13 -4.36 0.87
C GLY A 458 -0.12 -3.20 -0.09
N GLY A 459 0.47 -2.04 0.22
CA GLY A 459 0.33 -0.82 -0.59
C GLY A 459 0.79 -0.98 -2.05
N ASN A 460 1.81 -1.81 -2.33
CA ASN A 460 2.27 -2.05 -3.70
C ASN A 460 1.21 -2.79 -4.54
N LEU A 461 0.54 -3.79 -3.96
CA LEU A 461 -0.56 -4.50 -4.65
C LEU A 461 -1.74 -3.55 -4.92
N SER A 462 -2.09 -2.70 -3.95
CA SER A 462 -3.10 -1.65 -4.14
C SER A 462 -2.73 -0.69 -5.27
N ASP A 463 -1.46 -0.28 -5.38
CA ASP A 463 -1.02 0.64 -6.44
C ASP A 463 -0.98 -0.03 -7.81
N LEU A 464 -0.60 -1.32 -7.92
CA LEU A 464 -0.77 -2.10 -9.15
C LEU A 464 -2.24 -2.20 -9.56
N GLY A 465 -3.17 -2.28 -8.60
CA GLY A 465 -4.60 -2.18 -8.86
C GLY A 465 -4.96 -0.89 -9.61
N LYS A 466 -4.44 0.27 -9.18
CA LYS A 466 -4.67 1.58 -9.84
C LYS A 466 -4.05 1.65 -11.24
N VAL A 467 -2.98 0.90 -11.48
CA VAL A 467 -2.39 0.79 -12.82
C VAL A 467 -3.27 -0.09 -13.70
N LYS A 468 -3.53 -1.33 -13.29
CA LYS A 468 -4.06 -2.36 -14.19
C LYS A 468 -5.58 -2.35 -14.35
N ILE A 469 -6.34 -1.96 -13.32
CA ILE A 469 -7.79 -1.76 -13.42
C ILE A 469 -8.08 -0.57 -14.34
N ILE A 470 -7.45 0.58 -14.12
CA ILE A 470 -7.74 1.79 -14.89
C ILE A 470 -7.23 1.66 -16.34
N GLU A 471 -6.09 0.99 -16.58
CA GLU A 471 -5.67 0.60 -17.93
C GLU A 471 -6.73 -0.27 -18.63
N ALA A 472 -7.30 -1.26 -17.94
CA ALA A 472 -8.35 -2.11 -18.50
C ALA A 472 -9.63 -1.32 -18.80
N LEU A 473 -10.01 -0.35 -17.95
CA LEU A 473 -11.16 0.52 -18.20
C LEU A 473 -10.96 1.41 -19.43
N LEU A 474 -9.77 2.00 -19.58
CA LEU A 474 -9.42 2.87 -20.71
C LEU A 474 -9.34 2.10 -22.05
N LEU A 475 -9.03 0.80 -21.99
CA LEU A 475 -8.99 -0.09 -23.16
C LEU A 475 -10.32 -0.81 -23.44
N GLU A 476 -11.30 -0.70 -22.56
CA GLU A 476 -12.57 -1.47 -22.60
C GLU A 476 -12.33 -3.01 -22.63
N ASP A 477 -11.36 -3.49 -21.84
CA ASP A 477 -10.89 -4.89 -21.81
C ASP A 477 -11.41 -5.66 -20.58
N ASP A 478 -12.52 -6.39 -20.77
CA ASP A 478 -13.20 -7.18 -19.72
C ASP A 478 -12.27 -8.20 -19.04
N ALA A 479 -11.44 -8.92 -19.83
CA ALA A 479 -10.59 -9.99 -19.32
C ALA A 479 -9.40 -9.46 -18.52
N LYS A 480 -8.84 -8.30 -18.93
CA LYS A 480 -7.83 -7.59 -18.15
C LYS A 480 -8.44 -6.97 -16.88
N LEU A 481 -9.67 -6.47 -16.95
CA LEU A 481 -10.39 -5.90 -15.82
C LEU A 481 -10.62 -6.96 -14.74
N GLU A 482 -11.22 -8.10 -15.10
CA GLU A 482 -11.48 -9.22 -14.19
C GLU A 482 -10.19 -9.68 -13.50
N ARG A 483 -9.14 -9.99 -14.29
CA ARG A 483 -7.86 -10.48 -13.76
C ARG A 483 -7.21 -9.47 -12.80
N SER A 484 -7.28 -8.18 -13.11
CA SER A 484 -6.70 -7.12 -12.30
C SER A 484 -7.45 -6.94 -10.98
N ILE A 485 -8.78 -7.04 -11.01
CA ILE A 485 -9.60 -7.01 -9.79
C ILE A 485 -9.34 -8.25 -8.93
N GLN A 486 -9.32 -9.45 -9.51
CA GLN A 486 -9.01 -10.68 -8.78
C GLN A 486 -7.63 -10.61 -8.09
N ALA A 487 -6.62 -10.09 -8.79
CA ALA A 487 -5.28 -9.92 -8.24
C ALA A 487 -5.23 -8.92 -7.07
N VAL A 488 -5.75 -7.69 -7.24
CA VAL A 488 -5.73 -6.69 -6.14
C VAL A 488 -6.58 -7.12 -4.95
N SER A 489 -7.64 -7.91 -5.17
CA SER A 489 -8.49 -8.46 -4.11
C SER A 489 -7.77 -9.43 -3.17
N ASN A 490 -6.52 -9.82 -3.46
CA ASN A 490 -5.70 -10.61 -2.54
C ASN A 490 -5.04 -9.74 -1.45
N VAL A 491 -5.11 -8.41 -1.56
CA VAL A 491 -4.72 -7.52 -0.47
C VAL A 491 -5.63 -7.66 0.75
N LEU A 492 -6.89 -8.09 0.54
CA LEU A 492 -7.90 -8.35 1.58
C LEU A 492 -7.73 -9.74 2.22
N ALA A 493 -6.51 -10.10 2.59
CA ALA A 493 -6.19 -11.31 3.32
C ALA A 493 -5.71 -10.97 4.74
N LEU A 494 -6.00 -11.84 5.70
CA LEU A 494 -5.39 -11.81 7.03
C LEU A 494 -4.21 -12.78 7.05
N VAL A 495 -3.14 -12.41 7.76
CA VAL A 495 -1.91 -13.19 7.92
C VAL A 495 -1.75 -13.68 9.36
N SER A 496 -0.97 -14.74 9.53
CA SER A 496 -0.53 -15.27 10.83
C SER A 496 0.97 -15.05 11.09
N GLU A 497 1.72 -14.63 10.08
CA GLU A 497 3.15 -14.33 10.09
C GLU A 497 3.51 -13.36 8.95
N GLY A 498 4.62 -12.64 9.08
CA GLY A 498 5.09 -11.68 8.07
C GLY A 498 4.30 -10.38 7.99
N GLU A 499 4.28 -9.79 6.80
CA GLU A 499 3.69 -8.47 6.52
C GLU A 499 2.18 -8.56 6.21
N GLY A 500 1.40 -7.62 6.73
CA GLY A 500 -0.05 -7.54 6.51
C GLY A 500 -0.86 -7.36 7.79
N PHE A 501 -2.19 -7.46 7.66
CA PHE A 501 -3.12 -7.41 8.79
C PHE A 501 -3.28 -8.79 9.44
N TYR A 502 -3.20 -8.82 10.77
CA TYR A 502 -3.44 -10.00 11.59
C TYR A 502 -4.86 -9.98 12.16
N TYR A 503 -5.32 -11.13 12.63
CA TYR A 503 -6.67 -11.31 13.18
C TYR A 503 -6.93 -10.55 14.50
N ASP A 504 -5.87 -10.14 15.23
CA ASP A 504 -5.99 -9.27 16.41
C ASP A 504 -6.07 -7.77 16.03
N GLY A 505 -6.06 -7.45 14.74
CA GLY A 505 -6.03 -6.10 14.18
C GLY A 505 -4.63 -5.51 14.01
N SER A 506 -3.56 -6.21 14.43
CA SER A 506 -2.18 -5.74 14.21
C SER A 506 -1.90 -5.57 12.72
N TYR A 507 -1.08 -4.59 12.35
CA TYR A 507 -0.51 -4.48 11.01
C TYR A 507 1.01 -4.39 11.09
N VAL A 508 1.68 -5.35 10.46
CA VAL A 508 3.13 -5.41 10.37
C VAL A 508 3.55 -5.09 8.93
N ASP A 509 4.58 -4.27 8.79
CA ASP A 509 5.23 -3.99 7.51
C ASP A 509 6.76 -3.99 7.70
N HIS A 510 7.51 -3.89 6.61
CA HIS A 510 8.98 -3.88 6.63
C HIS A 510 9.54 -5.07 7.44
N THR A 511 9.10 -6.28 7.09
CA THR A 511 9.34 -7.56 7.80
C THR A 511 8.71 -7.65 9.19
N ASN A 512 9.01 -6.73 10.11
CA ASN A 512 8.64 -6.86 11.53
C ASN A 512 8.51 -5.54 12.31
N ILE A 513 8.00 -4.48 11.68
CA ILE A 513 7.70 -3.20 12.33
C ILE A 513 6.18 -3.03 12.50
N ALA A 514 5.75 -2.59 13.69
CA ALA A 514 4.37 -2.19 13.97
C ALA A 514 4.00 -0.93 13.16
N TYR A 515 3.14 -1.07 12.14
CA TYR A 515 3.03 -0.07 11.07
C TYR A 515 1.62 0.34 10.63
N THR A 516 0.59 0.01 11.42
CA THR A 516 -0.81 0.34 11.12
C THR A 516 -1.00 1.80 10.74
N GLY A 517 -0.42 2.72 11.52
CA GLY A 517 -0.57 4.16 11.35
C GLY A 517 0.35 4.83 10.33
N ALA A 518 0.97 4.07 9.41
CA ALA A 518 1.61 4.66 8.23
C ALA A 518 1.55 3.78 6.96
N TYR A 519 2.10 2.55 6.96
CA TYR A 519 1.94 1.69 5.78
C TYR A 519 0.52 1.12 5.69
N GLY A 520 -0.12 0.86 6.83
CA GLY A 520 -1.56 0.63 6.89
C GLY A 520 -2.36 1.80 6.32
N ASN A 521 -2.03 3.06 6.69
CA ASN A 521 -2.65 4.26 6.09
C ASN A 521 -2.54 4.24 4.55
N VAL A 522 -1.34 4.03 4.01
CA VAL A 522 -1.11 3.99 2.55
C VAL A 522 -1.93 2.89 1.89
N LEU A 523 -2.09 1.74 2.54
CA LEU A 523 -2.93 0.64 2.06
C LEU A 523 -4.42 1.02 2.07
N ILE A 524 -5.00 1.48 3.18
CA ILE A 524 -6.44 1.79 3.25
C ILE A 524 -6.81 3.03 2.40
N ASP A 525 -6.03 4.10 2.46
CA ASP A 525 -6.19 5.28 1.60
C ASP A 525 -6.01 4.88 0.12
N GLY A 526 -5.06 4.01 -0.16
CA GLY A 526 -4.78 3.50 -1.48
C GLY A 526 -5.93 2.71 -2.08
N PHE A 527 -6.40 1.70 -1.35
CA PHE A 527 -7.41 0.74 -1.81
C PHE A 527 -8.82 1.33 -1.83
N SER A 528 -9.14 2.21 -0.87
CA SER A 528 -10.44 2.89 -0.80
C SER A 528 -10.79 3.72 -2.05
N GLN A 529 -9.79 4.24 -2.78
CA GLN A 529 -10.02 4.94 -4.06
C GLN A 529 -10.50 4.00 -5.17
N LEU A 530 -10.11 2.72 -5.14
CA LEU A 530 -10.51 1.72 -6.13
C LEU A 530 -11.87 1.10 -5.81
N LEU A 531 -12.21 0.96 -4.54
CA LEU A 531 -13.37 0.17 -4.11
C LEU A 531 -14.71 0.63 -4.74
N PRO A 532 -15.03 1.94 -4.85
CA PRO A 532 -16.25 2.41 -5.53
C PRO A 532 -16.30 2.09 -7.03
N VAL A 533 -15.14 1.96 -7.69
CA VAL A 533 -15.03 1.52 -9.09
C VAL A 533 -15.23 0.01 -9.17
N ILE A 534 -14.54 -0.76 -8.33
CA ILE A 534 -14.63 -2.22 -8.30
C ILE A 534 -16.06 -2.69 -7.99
N GLN A 535 -16.70 -2.13 -6.97
CA GLN A 535 -18.07 -2.49 -6.56
C GLN A 535 -19.16 -2.04 -7.54
N ALA A 536 -18.85 -1.11 -8.44
CA ALA A 536 -19.72 -0.74 -9.55
C ALA A 536 -19.50 -1.59 -10.82
N SER A 537 -18.42 -2.36 -10.88
CA SER A 537 -18.09 -3.23 -12.02
C SER A 537 -18.88 -4.55 -11.97
N PRO A 538 -18.88 -5.35 -13.06
CA PRO A 538 -19.41 -6.72 -13.05
C PRO A 538 -18.65 -7.67 -12.10
N TYR A 539 -17.37 -7.38 -11.81
CA TYR A 539 -16.44 -8.26 -11.09
C TYR A 539 -16.28 -7.82 -9.64
N LYS A 540 -17.37 -7.77 -8.89
CA LYS A 540 -17.38 -7.25 -7.51
C LYS A 540 -16.55 -8.10 -6.55
N ILE A 541 -16.00 -7.46 -5.52
CA ILE A 541 -15.39 -8.16 -4.38
C ILE A 541 -16.51 -8.74 -3.51
N SER A 542 -16.37 -10.00 -3.11
CA SER A 542 -17.34 -10.71 -2.27
C SER A 542 -17.44 -10.11 -0.87
N ASN A 543 -18.60 -10.29 -0.24
CA ASN A 543 -18.85 -9.80 1.12
C ASN A 543 -17.85 -10.36 2.14
N ASP A 544 -17.39 -11.60 1.99
CA ASP A 544 -16.38 -12.19 2.89
C ASP A 544 -15.05 -11.41 2.87
N LYS A 545 -14.62 -10.94 1.69
CA LYS A 545 -13.44 -10.08 1.55
C LYS A 545 -13.71 -8.64 2.01
N LEU A 546 -14.93 -8.12 1.84
CA LEU A 546 -15.32 -6.83 2.43
C LEU A 546 -15.34 -6.88 3.97
N ASN A 547 -15.73 -8.02 4.57
CA ASN A 547 -15.68 -8.21 6.01
C ASN A 547 -14.23 -8.14 6.55
N VAL A 548 -13.23 -8.58 5.78
CA VAL A 548 -11.81 -8.36 6.10
C VAL A 548 -11.45 -6.86 6.07
N LEU A 549 -11.95 -6.09 5.10
CA LEU A 549 -11.76 -4.64 5.06
C LEU A 549 -12.42 -3.93 6.26
N TYR A 550 -13.64 -4.33 6.63
CA TYR A 550 -14.31 -3.81 7.81
C TYR A 550 -13.59 -4.24 9.10
N HIS A 551 -13.01 -5.44 9.15
CA HIS A 551 -12.16 -5.88 10.25
C HIS A 551 -10.93 -4.97 10.41
N TRP A 552 -10.26 -4.58 9.32
CA TRP A 552 -9.14 -3.63 9.39
C TRP A 552 -9.57 -2.30 10.03
N ILE A 553 -10.75 -1.79 9.64
CA ILE A 553 -11.30 -0.54 10.20
C ILE A 553 -11.61 -0.70 11.69
N HIS A 554 -12.41 -1.70 12.06
CA HIS A 554 -12.96 -1.83 13.43
C HIS A 554 -11.97 -2.41 14.44
N GLN A 555 -11.03 -3.27 14.01
CA GLN A 555 -10.03 -3.88 14.90
C GLN A 555 -8.65 -3.23 14.77
N GLY A 556 -8.21 -2.89 13.56
CA GLY A 556 -6.88 -2.31 13.32
C GLY A 556 -6.81 -0.81 13.54
N PHE A 557 -7.60 -0.03 12.79
CA PHE A 557 -7.45 1.44 12.77
C PHE A 557 -8.19 2.18 13.88
N LEU A 558 -9.50 1.94 14.04
CA LEU A 558 -10.32 2.76 14.94
C LEU A 558 -9.84 2.74 16.40
N PRO A 559 -9.36 1.62 16.99
CA PRO A 559 -8.90 1.64 18.36
C PRO A 559 -7.58 2.42 18.58
N LEU A 560 -6.85 2.74 17.50
CA LEU A 560 -5.64 3.57 17.52
C LEU A 560 -5.92 5.06 17.31
N ILE A 561 -7.16 5.49 17.10
CA ILE A 561 -7.52 6.90 16.89
C ILE A 561 -8.23 7.46 18.13
N TYR A 562 -7.69 8.51 18.75
CA TYR A 562 -8.31 9.21 19.88
C TYR A 562 -8.52 10.68 19.55
N LYS A 563 -9.78 11.16 19.59
CA LYS A 563 -10.21 12.54 19.30
C LYS A 563 -9.45 13.21 18.13
N GLY A 564 -9.27 12.46 17.03
CA GLY A 564 -8.59 12.90 15.81
C GLY A 564 -7.11 12.55 15.71
N GLY A 565 -6.39 12.20 16.79
CA GLY A 565 -4.98 11.78 16.74
C GLY A 565 -4.80 10.27 16.57
N LEU A 566 -3.93 9.83 15.66
CA LEU A 566 -3.57 8.42 15.43
C LEU A 566 -2.30 8.03 16.18
N MET A 567 -2.38 7.01 17.05
CA MET A 567 -1.33 6.64 18.01
C MET A 567 0.06 6.43 17.39
N ASP A 568 1.03 7.26 17.82
CA ASP A 568 2.38 7.35 17.25
C ASP A 568 3.17 6.03 17.30
N MET A 569 2.92 5.20 18.32
CA MET A 569 3.51 3.86 18.48
C MET A 569 3.24 2.88 17.31
N THR A 570 2.41 3.28 16.34
CA THR A 570 2.09 2.49 15.13
C THR A 570 2.49 3.19 13.82
N ARG A 571 3.14 4.36 13.88
CA ARG A 571 3.50 5.18 12.71
C ARG A 571 4.96 5.00 12.27
N GLY A 572 5.73 4.17 12.98
CA GLY A 572 7.14 3.87 12.73
C GLY A 572 7.97 5.14 12.53
N ARG A 573 8.85 5.17 11.51
CA ARG A 573 9.68 6.36 11.24
C ARG A 573 8.92 7.64 10.88
N SER A 574 7.61 7.54 10.56
CA SER A 574 6.79 8.67 10.11
C SER A 574 6.50 9.70 11.21
N LEU A 575 6.67 9.33 12.49
CA LEU A 575 6.65 10.27 13.63
C LEU A 575 7.65 11.42 13.47
N SER A 576 8.69 11.24 12.66
CA SER A 576 9.75 12.22 12.42
C SER A 576 9.47 13.21 11.27
N ARG A 577 8.23 13.31 10.79
CA ARG A 577 7.83 14.20 9.68
C ARG A 577 6.90 15.32 10.17
N LYS A 578 7.37 16.58 10.14
CA LYS A 578 6.66 17.74 10.74
C LYS A 578 5.21 17.87 10.28
N VAL A 579 4.96 17.72 8.97
CA VAL A 579 3.63 17.90 8.37
C VAL A 579 2.72 16.69 8.59
N GLN A 580 3.29 15.48 8.67
CA GLN A 580 2.53 14.25 8.90
C GLN A 580 2.52 13.93 10.41
N ASN A 581 1.91 14.80 11.21
CA ASN A 581 1.66 14.52 12.62
C ASN A 581 0.59 13.42 12.79
N ASP A 582 0.31 13.05 14.04
CA ASP A 582 -0.67 12.05 14.44
C ASP A 582 -2.09 12.38 13.94
N HIS A 583 -2.50 13.65 14.02
CA HIS A 583 -3.81 14.07 13.49
C HIS A 583 -3.90 14.04 11.97
N TYR A 584 -2.88 14.51 11.24
CA TYR A 584 -2.78 14.37 9.78
C TYR A 584 -2.91 12.89 9.37
N ALA A 585 -2.21 12.01 10.08
CA ALA A 585 -2.21 10.58 9.80
C ALA A 585 -3.58 9.93 10.04
N ALA A 586 -4.35 10.37 11.05
CA ALA A 586 -5.72 9.92 11.20
C ALA A 586 -6.61 10.30 10.01
N VAL A 587 -6.47 11.51 9.45
CA VAL A 587 -7.28 11.96 8.30
C VAL A 587 -7.05 11.09 7.05
N GLU A 588 -5.85 10.56 6.84
CA GLU A 588 -5.58 9.60 5.75
C GLU A 588 -6.44 8.33 5.89
N VAL A 589 -6.64 7.86 7.11
CA VAL A 589 -7.52 6.72 7.42
C VAL A 589 -8.99 7.13 7.30
N LEU A 590 -9.40 8.24 7.89
CA LEU A 590 -10.81 8.70 7.93
C LEU A 590 -11.36 8.95 6.51
N ARG A 591 -10.57 9.54 5.60
CA ARG A 591 -10.98 9.71 4.20
C ARG A 591 -11.10 8.37 3.48
N GLY A 592 -10.23 7.40 3.80
CA GLY A 592 -10.35 6.03 3.33
C GLY A 592 -11.66 5.37 3.79
N ILE A 593 -12.01 5.52 5.08
CA ILE A 593 -13.25 5.01 5.67
C ILE A 593 -14.48 5.59 4.97
N LEU A 594 -14.54 6.90 4.69
CA LEU A 594 -15.70 7.48 4.00
C LEU A 594 -15.85 7.02 2.55
N ARG A 595 -14.75 6.88 1.80
CA ARG A 595 -14.81 6.30 0.45
C ARG A 595 -15.26 4.83 0.46
N ILE A 596 -14.89 4.07 1.49
CA ILE A 596 -15.36 2.70 1.72
C ILE A 596 -16.85 2.69 2.06
N ALA A 597 -17.32 3.61 2.91
CA ALA A 597 -18.73 3.77 3.24
C ALA A 597 -19.59 4.05 1.97
N GLU A 598 -19.11 4.84 1.02
CA GLU A 598 -19.79 5.05 -0.28
C GLU A 598 -19.85 3.81 -1.20
N ALA A 599 -19.06 2.77 -0.92
CA ALA A 599 -19.08 1.48 -1.62
C ALA A 599 -19.73 0.34 -0.79
N SER A 600 -20.18 0.64 0.43
CA SER A 600 -20.80 -0.31 1.36
C SER A 600 -22.33 -0.38 1.18
N ASP A 601 -22.99 -1.33 1.84
CA ASP A 601 -24.44 -1.27 2.03
C ASP A 601 -24.85 -0.12 2.96
N GLN A 602 -26.16 0.16 3.05
CA GLN A 602 -26.68 1.30 3.82
C GLN A 602 -26.41 1.20 5.33
N GLN A 603 -26.35 -0.01 5.90
CA GLN A 603 -26.15 -0.21 7.33
C GLN A 603 -24.71 0.06 7.72
N GLU A 604 -23.75 -0.57 7.03
CA GLU A 604 -22.33 -0.33 7.31
C GLU A 604 -21.91 1.09 6.88
N LYS A 605 -22.50 1.64 5.80
CA LYS A 605 -22.32 3.05 5.42
C LYS A 605 -22.70 4.00 6.57
N ALA A 606 -23.90 3.86 7.12
CA ALA A 606 -24.37 4.74 8.19
C ALA A 606 -23.49 4.64 9.45
N LYS A 607 -23.08 3.43 9.82
CA LYS A 607 -22.17 3.17 10.95
C LYS A 607 -20.79 3.79 10.75
N LEU A 608 -20.16 3.59 9.59
CA LEU A 608 -18.85 4.18 9.28
C LEU A 608 -18.93 5.71 9.23
N GLN A 609 -20.00 6.27 8.66
CA GLN A 609 -20.25 7.71 8.65
C GLN A 609 -20.43 8.28 10.06
N GLY A 610 -21.22 7.62 10.93
CA GLY A 610 -21.42 8.05 12.31
C GLY A 610 -20.13 8.04 13.15
N LEU A 611 -19.27 7.02 12.95
CA LEU A 611 -17.96 6.93 13.60
C LEU A 611 -16.97 8.02 13.14
N VAL A 612 -16.91 8.30 11.83
CA VAL A 612 -16.07 9.40 11.32
C VAL A 612 -16.60 10.75 11.80
N LYS A 613 -17.93 10.94 11.84
CA LYS A 613 -18.55 12.17 12.33
C LYS A 613 -18.26 12.43 13.81
N ASP A 614 -18.29 11.39 14.65
CA ASP A 614 -17.86 11.47 16.06
C ASP A 614 -16.41 11.94 16.18
N ILE A 615 -15.48 11.22 15.52
CA ILE A 615 -14.04 11.54 15.57
C ILE A 615 -13.76 12.97 15.11
N VAL A 616 -14.29 13.39 13.95
CA VAL A 616 -14.08 14.73 13.39
C VAL A 616 -14.74 15.83 14.23
N SER A 617 -15.87 15.55 14.88
CA SER A 617 -16.51 16.52 15.79
C SER A 617 -15.77 16.66 17.12
N SER A 618 -15.09 15.60 17.57
CA SER A 618 -14.37 15.54 18.85
C SER A 618 -12.96 16.13 18.82
N ASP A 619 -12.40 16.36 17.62
CA ASP A 619 -11.09 16.99 17.42
C ASP A 619 -11.23 18.52 17.50
N ASP A 620 -10.75 19.14 18.58
CA ASP A 620 -10.68 20.61 18.76
C ASP A 620 -9.31 21.23 18.44
N PHE A 621 -8.33 20.40 18.02
CA PHE A 621 -6.95 20.80 17.73
C PHE A 621 -6.64 20.86 16.24
N TYR A 622 -6.88 19.80 15.46
CA TYR A 622 -6.48 19.72 14.06
C TYR A 622 -7.65 19.90 13.06
N ASP A 623 -7.51 20.87 12.15
CA ASP A 623 -8.48 21.06 11.08
C ASP A 623 -8.35 19.95 10.01
N THR A 624 -9.16 18.90 10.20
CA THR A 624 -9.28 17.73 9.31
C THR A 624 -9.28 18.10 7.83
N PHE A 625 -9.99 19.17 7.44
CA PHE A 625 -10.15 19.54 6.03
C PHE A 625 -8.82 19.95 5.37
N LYS A 626 -7.83 20.46 6.11
CA LYS A 626 -6.49 20.80 5.59
C LYS A 626 -5.71 19.58 5.09
N SER A 627 -6.06 18.38 5.55
CA SER A 627 -5.46 17.11 5.10
C SER A 627 -6.20 16.43 3.95
N LEU A 628 -7.35 16.94 3.53
CA LEU A 628 -8.07 16.47 2.35
C LEU A 628 -7.41 17.06 1.10
N LYS A 629 -7.20 16.22 0.06
CA LYS A 629 -6.40 16.58 -1.13
C LYS A 629 -7.17 16.45 -2.45
N SER A 630 -8.48 16.24 -2.39
CA SER A 630 -9.38 16.19 -3.54
C SER A 630 -10.71 16.89 -3.23
N PHE A 631 -11.39 17.43 -4.25
CA PHE A 631 -12.72 18.01 -4.08
C PHE A 631 -13.75 16.98 -3.62
N TYR A 632 -13.62 15.73 -4.05
CA TYR A 632 -14.54 14.66 -3.63
C TYR A 632 -14.38 14.29 -2.16
N ASP A 633 -13.16 14.22 -1.64
CA ASP A 633 -12.96 14.02 -0.19
C ASP A 633 -13.58 15.18 0.60
N VAL A 634 -13.30 16.44 0.22
CA VAL A 634 -13.91 17.61 0.88
C VAL A 634 -15.44 17.54 0.83
N HIS A 635 -16.01 17.18 -0.34
CA HIS A 635 -17.45 17.00 -0.50
C HIS A 635 -18.03 15.92 0.44
N LEU A 636 -17.36 14.76 0.60
CA LEU A 636 -17.82 13.71 1.51
C LEU A 636 -17.82 14.19 2.97
N PHE A 637 -16.77 14.88 3.42
CA PHE A 637 -16.71 15.41 4.78
C PHE A 637 -17.72 16.55 5.00
N GLU A 638 -17.81 17.54 4.11
CA GLU A 638 -18.79 18.64 4.22
C GLU A 638 -20.24 18.11 4.22
N SER A 639 -20.53 17.11 3.37
CA SER A 639 -21.85 16.47 3.33
C SER A 639 -22.15 15.69 4.60
N LEU A 640 -21.18 14.96 5.16
CA LEU A 640 -21.35 14.23 6.43
C LEU A 640 -21.61 15.17 7.61
N MET A 641 -20.79 16.23 7.73
CA MET A 641 -20.87 17.16 8.84
C MET A 641 -22.16 17.99 8.82
N SER A 642 -22.66 18.34 7.62
CA SER A 642 -23.93 19.06 7.45
C SER A 642 -25.18 18.17 7.52
N ASN A 643 -25.07 16.86 7.27
CA ASN A 643 -26.21 15.94 7.27
C ASN A 643 -26.70 15.63 8.69
N GLN A 644 -27.85 16.21 9.07
CA GLN A 644 -28.48 15.99 10.37
C GLN A 644 -29.11 14.58 10.54
N MET A 645 -29.31 13.82 9.46
CA MET A 645 -29.86 12.45 9.53
C MET A 645 -28.83 11.39 9.91
N VAL A 646 -27.53 11.74 9.96
CA VAL A 646 -26.45 10.88 10.45
C VAL A 646 -26.02 11.40 11.82
N GLU A 647 -26.30 10.63 12.86
CA GLU A 647 -25.86 10.92 14.22
C GLU A 647 -24.39 10.53 14.40
N ALA A 648 -23.66 11.29 15.23
CA ALA A 648 -22.33 10.89 15.67
C ALA A 648 -22.44 9.63 16.52
N THR A 649 -21.61 8.62 16.24
CA THR A 649 -21.62 7.34 16.97
C THR A 649 -20.41 7.29 17.92
N PRO A 650 -20.55 7.70 19.19
CA PRO A 650 -19.46 7.66 20.15
C PRO A 650 -19.05 6.23 20.44
N ARG A 651 -17.74 5.98 20.47
CA ARG A 651 -17.19 4.65 20.78
C ARG A 651 -17.33 4.34 22.27
N ASP A 652 -17.47 3.05 22.58
CA ASP A 652 -17.45 2.55 23.96
C ASP A 652 -16.04 2.23 24.45
N THR A 653 -15.89 2.10 25.77
CA THR A 653 -14.63 1.68 26.41
C THR A 653 -14.13 0.37 25.79
N TYR A 654 -12.87 0.36 25.35
CA TYR A 654 -12.22 -0.79 24.72
C TYR A 654 -10.80 -0.99 25.25
N LEU A 655 -10.37 -2.25 25.30
CA LEU A 655 -8.98 -2.65 25.50
C LEU A 655 -8.59 -3.56 24.33
N LYS A 656 -7.57 -3.16 23.56
CA LYS A 656 -7.06 -3.89 22.41
C LYS A 656 -5.62 -4.31 22.64
N LEU A 657 -5.40 -5.61 22.44
CA LEU A 657 -4.17 -6.32 22.69
C LEU A 657 -3.61 -6.76 21.34
N TYR A 658 -2.73 -5.96 20.77
CA TYR A 658 -2.12 -6.18 19.47
C TYR A 658 -0.86 -7.05 19.64
N GLN A 659 -1.10 -8.31 20.00
CA GLN A 659 -0.06 -9.30 20.35
C GLN A 659 0.86 -9.59 19.16
N ALA A 660 0.38 -9.48 17.93
CA ALA A 660 1.18 -9.69 16.73
C ALA A 660 2.07 -8.50 16.34
N MET A 661 1.93 -7.33 16.98
CA MET A 661 2.84 -6.19 16.79
C MET A 661 3.38 -5.58 18.10
N ASP A 662 3.23 -6.28 19.23
CA ASP A 662 3.66 -5.86 20.58
C ASP A 662 3.16 -4.47 20.99
N LYS A 663 1.85 -4.19 20.81
CA LYS A 663 1.20 -2.94 21.24
C LYS A 663 -0.04 -3.20 22.07
N VAL A 664 -0.38 -2.28 22.97
CA VAL A 664 -1.68 -2.25 23.67
C VAL A 664 -2.29 -0.86 23.48
N ALA A 665 -3.59 -0.82 23.18
CA ALA A 665 -4.37 0.41 23.10
C ALA A 665 -5.64 0.30 23.96
N TYR A 666 -5.81 1.25 24.86
CA TYR A 666 -6.91 1.33 25.81
C TYR A 666 -7.63 2.67 25.64
N TYR A 667 -8.96 2.67 25.68
CA TYR A 667 -9.78 3.88 25.76
C TYR A 667 -10.82 3.71 26.87
N ASN A 668 -10.85 4.66 27.79
CA ASN A 668 -11.87 4.77 28.84
C ASN A 668 -12.83 5.92 28.51
N LYS A 669 -14.08 5.57 28.20
CA LYS A 669 -15.16 6.53 27.90
C LYS A 669 -15.60 7.34 29.12
N GLU A 670 -15.62 6.73 30.31
CA GLU A 670 -16.14 7.33 31.54
C GLU A 670 -15.23 8.44 32.09
N ARG A 671 -13.90 8.33 31.86
CA ARG A 671 -12.91 9.34 32.24
C ARG A 671 -12.34 10.14 31.06
N GLU A 672 -12.78 9.87 29.83
CA GLU A 672 -12.29 10.49 28.59
C GLU A 672 -10.75 10.52 28.46
N PHE A 673 -10.12 9.35 28.49
CA PHE A 673 -8.70 9.20 28.14
C PHE A 673 -8.45 7.96 27.31
N ALA A 674 -7.41 7.99 26.47
CA ALA A 674 -6.82 6.80 25.89
C ALA A 674 -5.38 6.63 26.38
N PHE A 675 -4.99 5.38 26.59
CA PHE A 675 -3.67 4.99 27.02
C PHE A 675 -3.12 3.91 26.08
N GLY A 676 -1.82 3.91 25.82
CA GLY A 676 -1.22 2.84 25.03
C GLY A 676 0.20 2.53 25.45
N ILE A 677 0.62 1.28 25.22
CA ILE A 677 1.91 0.75 25.62
C ILE A 677 2.62 0.26 24.35
N SER A 678 3.79 0.82 24.10
CA SER A 678 4.68 0.43 23.02
C SER A 678 5.74 -0.53 23.54
N MET A 679 5.66 -1.79 23.11
CA MET A 679 6.62 -2.86 23.42
C MET A 679 7.27 -3.38 22.13
N TYR A 680 8.29 -4.20 22.27
CA TYR A 680 8.87 -5.02 21.19
C TYR A 680 9.28 -6.37 21.78
N SER A 681 9.76 -7.31 20.96
CA SER A 681 10.07 -8.67 21.40
C SER A 681 11.19 -9.28 20.54
N ASN A 682 11.36 -10.60 20.59
CA ASN A 682 12.16 -11.32 19.59
C ASN A 682 11.54 -11.34 18.18
N LYS A 683 10.25 -11.00 18.04
CA LYS A 683 9.53 -10.97 16.76
C LYS A 683 9.51 -9.57 16.16
N ILE A 684 9.17 -8.55 16.96
CA ILE A 684 9.02 -7.16 16.52
C ILE A 684 10.25 -6.35 16.90
N GLN A 685 10.74 -5.52 15.97
CA GLN A 685 11.90 -4.65 16.21
C GLN A 685 11.51 -3.37 16.98
N ASN A 686 12.38 -2.90 17.86
CA ASN A 686 12.13 -1.76 18.76
C ASN A 686 11.74 -0.45 18.05
N TYR A 687 12.48 -0.06 17.02
CA TYR A 687 12.16 1.12 16.22
C TYR A 687 12.77 1.03 14.82
N GLU A 688 12.31 1.88 13.89
CA GLU A 688 12.91 1.99 12.55
C GLU A 688 13.62 3.33 12.35
N PHE A 689 14.88 3.26 11.89
CA PHE A 689 15.63 4.34 11.24
C PHE A 689 15.97 3.92 9.81
N MET A 690 15.31 4.53 8.82
CA MET A 690 15.54 4.26 7.39
C MET A 690 15.41 5.56 6.60
N ASN A 691 16.10 5.68 5.46
CA ASN A 691 16.09 6.88 4.59
C ASN A 691 16.49 8.19 5.31
N LYS A 692 17.27 8.07 6.40
CA LYS A 692 17.61 9.16 7.34
C LYS A 692 16.42 9.73 8.13
N GLU A 693 15.29 9.04 8.19
CA GLU A 693 14.13 9.40 9.01
C GLU A 693 14.15 8.67 10.37
N ASN A 694 13.71 9.33 11.45
CA ASN A 694 13.65 8.84 12.83
C ASN A 694 15.00 8.54 13.50
N ALA A 695 15.97 9.45 13.35
CA ALA A 695 17.35 9.31 13.79
C ALA A 695 17.55 9.14 15.31
N LYS A 696 16.55 9.50 16.14
CA LYS A 696 16.60 9.42 17.61
C LYS A 696 15.45 8.61 18.22
N GLY A 697 14.75 7.77 17.44
CA GLY A 697 13.60 6.97 17.91
C GLY A 697 13.95 5.80 18.84
N TRP A 698 15.13 5.79 19.44
CA TRP A 698 15.81 4.62 20.01
C TRP A 698 14.98 3.79 20.99
N TYR A 699 14.23 4.46 21.87
CA TYR A 699 13.52 3.85 22.99
C TYR A 699 11.99 3.88 22.81
N THR A 700 11.51 4.09 21.57
CA THR A 700 10.07 4.31 21.28
C THR A 700 9.18 3.08 21.49
N SER A 701 9.76 1.91 21.78
CA SER A 701 9.04 0.67 22.13
C SER A 701 9.57 -0.02 23.38
N ASP A 702 10.29 0.69 24.26
CA ASP A 702 11.01 0.06 25.38
C ASP A 702 10.14 0.08 26.65
N GLY A 703 8.87 -0.29 26.48
CA GLY A 703 7.79 -0.03 27.43
C GLY A 703 7.28 1.42 27.38
N ALA A 704 7.56 2.15 26.30
CA ALA A 704 7.15 3.55 26.15
C ALA A 704 5.63 3.69 26.22
N SER A 705 5.15 4.56 27.11
CA SER A 705 3.75 4.70 27.49
C SER A 705 3.18 6.02 26.96
N TYR A 706 1.97 5.96 26.40
CA TYR A 706 1.32 7.09 25.76
C TYR A 706 0.00 7.40 26.46
N LEU A 707 -0.21 8.66 26.86
CA LEU A 707 -1.44 9.13 27.50
C LEU A 707 -2.06 10.28 26.69
N TYR A 708 -3.20 9.98 26.07
CA TYR A 708 -4.05 10.91 25.36
C TYR A 708 -5.21 11.33 26.27
N ASN A 709 -5.31 12.62 26.53
CA ASN A 709 -6.37 13.24 27.34
C ASN A 709 -6.90 14.49 26.60
N ASP A 710 -7.45 15.49 27.29
CA ASP A 710 -8.00 16.69 26.63
C ASP A 710 -6.92 17.74 26.22
N ASP A 711 -5.65 17.32 26.20
CA ASP A 711 -4.54 18.01 25.53
C ASP A 711 -4.23 17.33 24.18
N LEU A 712 -5.07 17.58 23.18
CA LEU A 712 -4.98 16.92 21.87
C LEU A 712 -3.69 17.26 21.12
N SER A 713 -3.07 18.42 21.38
CA SER A 713 -1.83 18.79 20.68
C SER A 713 -0.57 18.14 21.26
N TYR A 714 -0.69 17.30 22.30
CA TYR A 714 0.43 16.78 23.08
C TYR A 714 1.53 16.10 22.26
N TYR A 715 1.19 15.12 21.40
CA TYR A 715 2.13 14.43 20.50
C TYR A 715 2.38 15.18 19.18
N SER A 716 1.60 16.25 18.96
CA SER A 716 1.72 17.22 17.88
C SER A 716 2.60 18.43 18.32
N ASP A 717 2.49 19.57 17.63
CA ASP A 717 3.19 20.83 17.91
C ASP A 717 4.66 20.64 18.30
N ASP A 718 5.47 20.16 17.35
CA ASP A 718 6.91 20.01 17.48
C ASP A 718 7.41 19.08 18.62
N TYR A 719 6.53 18.27 19.24
CA TYR A 719 6.86 17.30 20.29
C TYR A 719 8.07 16.43 19.93
N TRP A 720 8.03 15.71 18.81
CA TRP A 720 9.11 14.78 18.42
C TRP A 720 10.45 15.45 18.15
N ALA A 721 10.46 16.73 17.78
CA ALA A 721 11.68 17.52 17.58
C ALA A 721 12.27 18.07 18.89
N THR A 722 11.48 18.12 19.98
CA THR A 722 11.82 18.83 21.23
C THR A 722 11.86 17.93 22.47
N VAL A 723 11.14 16.80 22.48
CA VAL A 723 11.15 15.81 23.55
C VAL A 723 12.55 15.26 23.81
N ASP A 724 12.78 14.72 25.01
CA ASP A 724 14.00 13.97 25.27
C ASP A 724 13.91 12.56 24.68
N PRO A 725 14.73 12.21 23.66
CA PRO A 725 14.78 10.84 23.18
C PRO A 725 15.30 9.87 24.25
N TYR A 726 16.02 10.36 25.28
CA TYR A 726 16.45 9.56 26.44
C TYR A 726 15.40 9.49 27.56
N LYS A 727 14.35 10.32 27.54
CA LYS A 727 13.33 10.36 28.59
C LYS A 727 11.91 10.27 28.03
N LEU A 728 11.62 9.22 27.25
CA LEU A 728 10.24 8.92 26.87
C LEU A 728 9.49 8.32 28.07
N ALA A 729 8.22 8.68 28.27
CA ALA A 729 7.45 8.21 29.42
C ALA A 729 7.35 6.67 29.46
N GLY A 730 7.51 6.06 30.63
CA GLY A 730 7.40 4.61 30.87
C GLY A 730 8.66 3.77 30.62
N ILE A 731 9.69 4.29 29.93
CA ILE A 731 10.91 3.52 29.63
C ILE A 731 11.79 3.33 30.87
N THR A 732 12.63 2.29 30.85
CA THR A 732 13.70 2.07 31.84
C THR A 732 15.02 1.91 31.08
N GLU A 733 15.95 2.85 31.20
CA GLU A 733 17.15 2.91 30.36
C GLU A 733 18.36 3.48 31.11
N THR A 734 19.51 3.50 30.43
CA THR A 734 20.74 4.16 30.93
C THR A 734 20.95 5.56 30.33
N ASN A 735 21.89 6.34 30.89
CA ASN A 735 22.31 7.63 30.35
C ASN A 735 23.41 7.54 29.26
N GLU A 736 23.66 6.34 28.71
CA GLU A 736 24.63 6.09 27.63
C GLU A 736 24.33 6.95 26.39
N ALA A 737 25.34 7.65 25.87
CA ALA A 737 25.19 8.50 24.68
C ALA A 737 24.98 7.67 23.39
N ARG A 738 23.90 7.95 22.68
CA ARG A 738 23.48 7.21 21.47
C ARG A 738 23.78 7.96 20.17
N ALA A 739 24.30 7.23 19.19
CA ALA A 739 24.50 7.72 17.83
C ALA A 739 23.18 7.72 17.02
N LYS A 740 23.03 8.68 16.10
CA LYS A 740 21.89 8.76 15.17
C LYS A 740 21.70 7.41 14.45
N GLY A 741 20.50 6.82 14.57
CA GLY A 741 20.17 5.56 13.91
C GLY A 741 20.79 4.28 14.52
N SER A 742 21.43 4.34 15.68
CA SER A 742 22.01 3.18 16.36
C SER A 742 20.97 2.30 17.08
N GLY A 743 21.23 0.99 17.18
CA GLY A 743 20.48 0.10 18.07
C GLY A 743 19.06 -0.26 17.64
N MET A 744 18.80 -0.32 16.32
CA MET A 744 17.65 -1.05 15.78
C MET A 744 17.86 -2.55 16.04
N THR A 745 16.99 -3.18 16.83
CA THR A 745 17.11 -4.59 17.22
C THR A 745 15.78 -5.22 17.62
N THR A 746 15.70 -6.54 17.57
CA THR A 746 14.78 -7.36 18.36
C THR A 746 15.43 -7.75 19.70
N MET A 747 14.64 -8.21 20.69
CA MET A 747 15.19 -8.79 21.92
C MET A 747 15.56 -10.27 21.75
N ASP A 748 16.41 -10.79 22.64
CA ASP A 748 16.55 -12.25 22.79
C ASP A 748 15.30 -12.85 23.47
N HIS A 749 14.66 -12.10 24.37
CA HIS A 749 13.51 -12.53 25.16
C HIS A 749 12.22 -12.53 24.33
N SER A 750 11.37 -13.54 24.55
CA SER A 750 10.05 -13.66 23.92
C SER A 750 8.88 -13.56 24.90
N PHE A 751 9.15 -13.38 26.20
CA PHE A 751 8.13 -13.16 27.23
C PHE A 751 7.63 -11.70 27.21
N VAL A 752 6.87 -11.37 26.16
CA VAL A 752 6.23 -10.08 25.94
C VAL A 752 4.80 -10.33 25.47
N GLY A 753 3.82 -9.73 26.12
CA GLY A 753 2.41 -9.96 25.77
C GLY A 753 1.44 -9.42 26.80
N SER A 754 0.19 -9.84 26.68
CA SER A 754 -0.90 -9.34 27.52
C SER A 754 -2.08 -10.29 27.67
N THR A 755 -2.90 -10.10 28.70
CA THR A 755 -4.22 -10.72 28.87
C THR A 755 -5.26 -9.66 29.27
N ALA A 756 -6.53 -9.93 29.03
CA ALA A 756 -7.63 -9.07 29.47
C ALA A 756 -8.90 -9.86 29.78
N LEU A 757 -9.67 -9.38 30.77
CA LEU A 757 -11.04 -9.79 31.05
C LEU A 757 -11.99 -8.63 30.71
N GLY A 758 -12.75 -8.82 29.64
CA GLY A 758 -13.58 -7.77 29.05
C GLY A 758 -12.75 -6.58 28.54
N ASN A 759 -13.37 -5.41 28.49
CA ASN A 759 -12.79 -4.21 27.88
C ASN A 759 -12.11 -3.26 28.88
N LYS A 760 -12.07 -3.58 30.17
CA LYS A 760 -11.62 -2.66 31.25
C LYS A 760 -10.43 -3.16 32.07
N TYR A 761 -10.21 -4.47 32.11
CA TYR A 761 -9.24 -5.09 33.02
C TYR A 761 -8.24 -5.91 32.23
N GLY A 762 -6.95 -5.65 32.40
CA GLY A 762 -5.91 -6.37 31.70
C GLY A 762 -4.54 -6.24 32.31
N THR A 763 -3.69 -7.22 31.98
CA THR A 763 -2.33 -7.37 32.50
C THR A 763 -1.39 -7.48 31.31
N VAL A 764 -0.31 -6.71 31.34
CA VAL A 764 0.66 -6.57 30.23
C VAL A 764 2.05 -6.76 30.82
N ALA A 765 2.92 -7.51 30.14
CA ALA A 765 4.27 -7.77 30.60
C ALA A 765 5.29 -7.66 29.47
N MET A 766 6.50 -7.21 29.82
CA MET A 766 7.67 -7.16 28.97
C MET A 766 8.90 -7.58 29.80
N ASP A 767 9.48 -8.72 29.47
CA ASP A 767 10.79 -9.13 29.99
C ASP A 767 11.90 -8.37 29.25
N PHE A 768 12.13 -7.13 29.66
CA PHE A 768 12.91 -6.14 28.91
C PHE A 768 14.42 -6.39 29.00
N GLN A 769 15.07 -6.27 27.85
CA GLN A 769 16.51 -6.19 27.66
C GLN A 769 16.78 -5.00 26.74
N ASN A 770 17.66 -4.09 27.15
CA ASN A 770 17.94 -2.88 26.39
C ASN A 770 18.79 -3.13 25.14
N TRP A 771 18.91 -2.11 24.29
CA TRP A 771 19.47 -2.20 22.93
C TRP A 771 20.87 -2.85 22.80
N ASN A 772 21.72 -2.74 23.84
CA ASN A 772 23.07 -3.33 23.89
C ASN A 772 23.23 -4.42 24.96
N LYS A 773 22.11 -4.87 25.56
CA LYS A 773 22.06 -5.98 26.53
C LYS A 773 22.82 -5.73 27.84
N THR A 774 22.98 -4.46 28.21
CA THR A 774 23.63 -4.03 29.46
C THR A 774 22.66 -3.71 30.59
N LEU A 775 21.39 -3.45 30.25
CA LEU A 775 20.30 -3.26 31.20
C LEU A 775 19.16 -4.25 30.92
N THR A 776 18.61 -4.83 31.99
CA THR A 776 17.40 -5.67 31.95
C THR A 776 16.42 -5.26 33.03
N ALA A 777 15.12 -5.47 32.81
CA ALA A 777 14.06 -5.22 33.79
C ALA A 777 12.82 -6.07 33.53
N LYS A 778 12.15 -6.54 34.59
CA LYS A 778 10.79 -7.09 34.51
C LYS A 778 9.79 -5.93 34.58
N LYS A 779 9.21 -5.55 33.44
CA LYS A 779 8.26 -4.43 33.32
C LYS A 779 6.85 -4.98 33.15
N SER A 780 5.91 -4.57 34.00
CA SER A 780 4.50 -4.95 33.89
C SER A 780 3.55 -3.79 34.13
N TRP A 781 2.41 -3.82 33.43
CA TRP A 781 1.33 -2.85 33.53
C TRP A 781 0.00 -3.54 33.80
N PHE A 782 -0.81 -2.95 34.68
CA PHE A 782 -2.10 -3.49 35.07
C PHE A 782 -3.16 -2.41 34.85
N ILE A 783 -3.97 -2.59 33.82
CA ILE A 783 -5.08 -1.70 33.46
C ILE A 783 -6.28 -2.14 34.30
N LEU A 784 -6.75 -1.27 35.19
CA LEU A 784 -7.74 -1.58 36.23
C LEU A 784 -8.94 -0.62 36.12
N GLY A 785 -9.59 -0.65 34.95
CA GLY A 785 -10.69 0.25 34.63
C GLY A 785 -10.21 1.69 34.44
N ASP A 786 -10.29 2.52 35.49
CA ASP A 786 -10.03 3.95 35.37
C ASP A 786 -8.60 4.37 35.75
N ARG A 787 -7.76 3.43 36.16
CA ARG A 787 -6.38 3.61 36.65
C ARG A 787 -5.44 2.54 36.09
N ILE A 788 -4.14 2.84 36.02
CA ILE A 788 -3.13 1.91 35.51
C ILE A 788 -1.98 1.78 36.51
N VAL A 789 -1.67 0.57 36.96
CA VAL A 789 -0.51 0.29 37.83
C VAL A 789 0.69 -0.08 36.97
N PHE A 790 1.86 0.42 37.35
CA PHE A 790 3.16 0.16 36.73
C PHE A 790 4.04 -0.53 37.77
N LEU A 791 4.49 -1.75 37.50
CA LEU A 791 5.50 -2.44 38.29
C LEU A 791 6.78 -2.64 37.48
N GLY A 792 7.89 -2.47 38.18
CA GLY A 792 9.23 -2.77 37.72
C GLY A 792 9.98 -3.54 38.79
N SER A 793 10.64 -4.62 38.40
CA SER A 793 11.55 -5.37 39.27
C SER A 793 12.75 -5.88 38.48
N ASP A 794 13.74 -6.38 39.22
CA ASP A 794 14.96 -6.96 38.68
C ASP A 794 15.74 -6.04 37.74
N ILE A 795 15.73 -4.73 38.04
CA ILE A 795 16.43 -3.72 37.25
C ILE A 795 17.94 -3.90 37.48
N LYS A 796 18.59 -4.62 36.55
CA LYS A 796 20.02 -4.96 36.57
C LYS A 796 20.72 -4.13 35.50
N ASN A 797 21.77 -3.41 35.88
CA ASN A 797 22.65 -2.64 34.98
C ASN A 797 24.09 -3.15 35.16
N SER A 798 24.75 -3.49 34.06
CA SER A 798 26.13 -4.01 34.04
C SER A 798 27.18 -2.96 33.65
N THR A 799 26.85 -1.66 33.73
CA THR A 799 27.72 -0.54 33.34
C THR A 799 27.74 0.55 34.41
N ASP A 800 28.73 1.44 34.33
CA ASP A 800 28.84 2.63 35.17
C ASP A 800 27.91 3.79 34.75
N ASN A 801 27.14 3.62 33.66
CA ASN A 801 26.11 4.59 33.25
C ASN A 801 24.97 4.60 34.26
N GLU A 802 24.35 5.75 34.52
CA GLU A 802 23.21 5.83 35.45
C GLU A 802 21.97 5.18 34.82
N ALA A 803 21.33 4.26 35.53
CA ALA A 803 20.05 3.67 35.15
C ALA A 803 18.88 4.47 35.75
N TYR A 804 17.76 4.54 35.05
CA TYR A 804 16.56 5.25 35.51
C TYR A 804 15.28 4.73 34.84
N THR A 805 14.14 4.95 35.50
CA THR A 805 12.80 4.85 34.90
C THR A 805 12.18 6.22 34.78
N VAL A 806 11.58 6.51 33.64
CA VAL A 806 10.85 7.75 33.38
C VAL A 806 9.39 7.53 33.77
N VAL A 807 8.93 8.17 34.83
CA VAL A 807 7.51 8.09 35.26
C VAL A 807 6.63 8.87 34.28
N ASP A 808 7.03 10.10 33.93
CA ASP A 808 6.49 10.84 32.79
C ASP A 808 7.52 11.88 32.29
N ASN A 809 7.35 12.37 31.06
CA ASN A 809 8.02 13.52 30.48
C ASN A 809 6.98 14.34 29.69
N ARG A 810 6.13 15.05 30.44
CA ARG A 810 4.92 15.69 29.94
C ARG A 810 5.23 17.03 29.29
N LYS A 811 5.04 17.17 27.98
CA LYS A 811 4.90 18.49 27.33
C LYS A 811 3.78 19.27 28.01
N VAL A 812 4.04 20.54 28.35
CA VAL A 812 3.07 21.42 29.06
C VAL A 812 2.71 22.70 28.29
N GLN A 813 3.29 22.88 27.11
CA GLN A 813 2.88 23.87 26.12
C GLN A 813 1.88 23.23 25.14
N ARG A 814 0.82 23.95 24.79
CA ARG A 814 -0.30 23.46 23.98
C ARG A 814 -0.87 24.54 23.07
N GLU A 815 -1.45 24.13 21.95
CA GLU A 815 -2.30 24.97 21.08
C GLU A 815 -3.70 24.34 20.95
N SER A 816 -4.70 25.14 20.56
CA SER A 816 -6.06 24.66 20.29
C SER A 816 -6.79 25.64 19.38
N ARG A 817 -7.63 25.15 18.46
CA ARG A 817 -8.43 26.03 17.57
C ARG A 817 -9.50 26.80 18.33
N ASN A 818 -10.01 26.24 19.42
CA ASN A 818 -11.20 26.74 20.13
C ASN A 818 -10.90 27.38 21.50
N ARG A 819 -9.64 27.36 21.97
CA ARG A 819 -9.25 27.86 23.29
C ARG A 819 -8.16 28.92 23.15
N SER A 820 -8.37 30.12 23.70
CA SER A 820 -7.45 31.25 23.47
C SER A 820 -6.04 31.01 24.03
N ALA A 821 -5.07 30.95 23.10
CA ALA A 821 -3.61 31.02 23.25
C ALA A 821 -2.92 29.95 24.10
N SER A 822 -1.64 29.71 23.79
CA SER A 822 -0.72 28.88 24.58
C SER A 822 -0.81 29.15 26.08
N LYS A 823 -1.06 28.07 26.84
CA LYS A 823 -1.20 28.10 28.31
C LYS A 823 -0.39 26.97 28.93
N ASN A 824 0.76 27.34 29.48
CA ASN A 824 1.52 26.52 30.42
C ASN A 824 0.90 26.65 31.81
N ASP A 825 -0.19 25.90 32.07
CA ASP A 825 -1.02 26.02 33.28
C ASP A 825 -0.93 24.86 34.27
N TYR A 826 0.02 23.93 34.06
CA TYR A 826 0.35 22.88 35.01
C TYR A 826 1.19 23.40 36.19
N SER A 827 0.67 23.21 37.41
CA SER A 827 1.48 23.19 38.64
C SER A 827 1.77 21.75 39.08
N VAL A 828 2.85 21.57 39.83
CA VAL A 828 3.22 20.28 40.43
C VAL A 828 2.81 20.30 41.89
N VAL A 829 1.99 19.34 42.30
CA VAL A 829 1.61 19.11 43.69
C VAL A 829 2.26 17.81 44.15
N ALA A 830 3.04 17.85 45.22
CA ALA A 830 3.69 16.70 45.84
C ALA A 830 3.18 16.51 47.27
N ASP A 831 2.75 15.31 47.61
CA ASP A 831 2.15 14.95 48.92
C ASP A 831 1.11 16.01 49.38
N GLY A 832 0.19 16.36 48.49
CA GLY A 832 -0.87 17.36 48.71
C GLY A 832 -0.43 18.84 48.74
N LYS A 833 0.84 19.18 48.51
CA LYS A 833 1.37 20.56 48.54
C LYS A 833 1.95 20.99 47.20
N GLU A 834 1.61 22.19 46.73
CA GLU A 834 2.21 22.74 45.51
C GLU A 834 3.71 23.02 45.72
N VAL A 835 4.54 22.50 44.82
CA VAL A 835 6.01 22.61 44.87
C VAL A 835 6.55 23.36 43.65
N PRO A 836 7.49 24.30 43.83
CA PRO A 836 8.16 24.93 42.71
C PRO A 836 9.09 23.93 42.02
N VAL A 837 9.11 23.95 40.69
CA VAL A 837 10.00 23.15 39.86
C VAL A 837 10.69 24.06 38.84
N SER A 838 11.99 23.87 38.64
CA SER A 838 12.82 24.64 37.70
C SER A 838 13.50 23.75 36.67
N ASP A 839 14.36 24.35 35.86
CA ASP A 839 15.25 23.72 34.88
C ASP A 839 16.43 22.95 35.51
N ALA A 840 16.42 22.75 36.83
CA ALA A 840 17.34 21.89 37.57
C ALA A 840 16.57 20.70 38.18
N ASP A 841 17.23 19.55 38.29
CA ASP A 841 16.61 18.36 38.89
C ASP A 841 16.30 18.59 40.38
N THR A 842 15.01 18.68 40.69
CA THR A 842 14.52 18.81 42.06
C THR A 842 14.32 17.42 42.64
N LYS A 843 15.34 16.93 43.34
CA LYS A 843 15.31 15.63 44.02
C LYS A 843 14.38 15.69 45.24
N MET A 844 13.35 14.84 45.27
CA MET A 844 12.37 14.78 46.34
C MET A 844 11.97 13.34 46.65
N GLN A 845 11.72 13.04 47.93
CA GLN A 845 11.05 11.81 48.35
C GLN A 845 9.55 12.12 48.47
N VAL A 846 8.72 11.34 47.79
CA VAL A 846 7.28 11.56 47.65
C VAL A 846 6.50 10.26 47.77
N LYS A 847 5.24 10.36 48.19
CA LYS A 847 4.23 9.30 48.10
C LYS A 847 3.29 9.53 46.92
N ASP A 848 3.03 10.79 46.58
CA ASP A 848 2.23 11.14 45.41
C ASP A 848 2.67 12.43 44.71
N LEU A 849 2.38 12.48 43.42
CA LEU A 849 2.50 13.65 42.57
C LEU A 849 1.19 13.87 41.81
N LEU A 850 0.81 15.12 41.62
CA LEU A 850 -0.27 15.53 40.74
C LEU A 850 0.22 16.67 39.84
N LEU A 851 0.25 16.41 38.54
CA LEU A 851 0.33 17.46 37.52
C LEU A 851 -1.07 18.05 37.37
N LYS A 852 -1.26 19.25 37.94
CA LYS A 852 -2.55 19.91 38.06
C LYS A 852 -2.69 21.04 37.04
N SER A 853 -3.53 20.84 36.04
CA SER A 853 -3.98 21.89 35.13
C SER A 853 -5.23 22.60 35.69
N LYS A 854 -5.64 23.69 35.04
CA LYS A 854 -6.97 24.31 35.23
C LYS A 854 -8.08 23.48 34.59
N ASN A 855 -7.75 22.61 33.63
CA ASN A 855 -8.68 21.66 33.04
C ASN A 855 -8.55 20.31 33.76
N THR A 856 -9.63 19.84 34.40
CA THR A 856 -9.64 18.55 35.10
C THR A 856 -9.35 17.38 34.14
N GLN A 857 -9.81 17.44 32.88
CA GLN A 857 -9.50 16.42 31.86
C GLN A 857 -8.06 16.48 31.31
N MET A 858 -7.19 17.26 31.96
CA MET A 858 -5.75 17.28 31.71
C MET A 858 -4.92 16.90 32.94
N ASN A 859 -5.54 16.74 34.12
CA ASN A 859 -4.81 16.38 35.34
C ASN A 859 -4.24 14.97 35.26
N ILE A 860 -3.05 14.78 35.83
CA ILE A 860 -2.38 13.47 35.86
C ILE A 860 -1.82 13.23 37.27
N GLY A 861 -2.41 12.28 37.99
CA GLY A 861 -1.97 11.86 39.31
C GLY A 861 -1.12 10.59 39.26
N TYR A 862 -0.12 10.51 40.13
CA TYR A 862 0.77 9.37 40.32
C TYR A 862 0.81 9.04 41.82
N LYS A 863 0.28 7.88 42.24
CA LYS A 863 0.48 7.35 43.61
C LYS A 863 1.65 6.37 43.56
N PHE A 864 2.75 6.67 44.24
CA PHE A 864 3.82 5.69 44.48
C PHE A 864 3.35 4.74 45.59
N LEU A 865 3.51 3.44 45.37
CA LEU A 865 3.03 2.40 46.30
C LEU A 865 3.98 2.21 47.50
N GLU A 866 5.21 2.73 47.39
CA GLU A 866 6.16 2.94 48.48
C GLU A 866 6.74 4.37 48.37
N PRO A 867 7.18 5.02 49.48
CA PRO A 867 7.79 6.35 49.43
C PRO A 867 9.03 6.39 48.53
N THR A 868 8.91 7.01 47.36
CA THR A 868 9.88 6.91 46.27
C THR A 868 10.68 8.19 46.13
N THR A 869 11.98 8.08 45.84
CA THR A 869 12.81 9.24 45.51
C THR A 869 12.80 9.47 44.00
N VAL A 870 12.37 10.66 43.58
CA VAL A 870 12.32 11.08 42.17
C VAL A 870 13.03 12.41 41.98
N ASN A 871 13.52 12.63 40.77
CA ASN A 871 13.96 13.93 40.28
C ASN A 871 12.82 14.52 39.43
N VAL A 872 12.36 15.72 39.79
CA VAL A 872 11.36 16.47 39.02
C VAL A 872 12.00 17.71 38.41
N LYS A 873 11.80 17.92 37.11
CA LYS A 873 12.41 19.03 36.34
C LYS A 873 11.39 19.65 35.39
N LYS A 874 11.33 20.98 35.33
CA LYS A 874 10.54 21.76 34.35
C LYS A 874 11.48 22.59 33.48
N GLU A 875 11.64 22.22 32.21
CA GLU A 875 12.60 22.84 31.30
C GLU A 875 11.97 23.23 29.94
N ASN A 876 12.53 24.26 29.30
CA ASN A 876 12.30 24.53 27.89
C ASN A 876 13.33 23.76 27.06
N ARG A 877 12.87 23.06 26.03
CA ARG A 877 13.69 22.19 25.19
C ARG A 877 13.61 22.63 23.74
N LYS A 878 14.78 22.86 23.16
CA LYS A 878 14.97 23.25 21.76
C LYS A 878 15.45 22.08 20.92
N GLY A 879 15.10 22.08 19.65
CA GLY A 879 15.61 21.15 18.65
C GLY A 879 15.17 21.52 17.25
N THR A 880 15.52 20.70 16.27
CA THR A 880 15.08 20.85 14.88
C THR A 880 14.44 19.55 14.38
N TRP A 881 13.55 19.63 13.41
CA TRP A 881 13.07 18.40 12.76
C TRP A 881 14.17 17.70 11.97
N LYS A 882 15.15 18.45 11.44
CA LYS A 882 16.35 17.91 10.80
C LYS A 882 17.20 17.04 11.72
N ASP A 883 17.17 17.27 13.03
CA ASP A 883 17.89 16.43 13.98
C ASP A 883 17.41 14.98 14.00
N ILE A 884 16.11 14.78 13.76
CA ILE A 884 15.46 13.47 13.74
C ILE A 884 15.16 12.98 12.32
N ASN A 885 15.12 13.84 11.30
CA ASN A 885 14.85 13.48 9.92
C ASN A 885 15.56 14.44 8.96
N GLU A 886 16.62 13.99 8.29
CA GLU A 886 17.50 14.83 7.46
C GLU A 886 16.76 15.62 6.35
N GLY A 887 15.60 15.13 5.91
CA GLY A 887 14.78 15.78 4.88
C GLY A 887 13.87 16.91 5.39
N GLN A 888 13.88 17.22 6.70
CA GLN A 888 13.03 18.25 7.31
C GLN A 888 13.80 19.57 7.57
N SER A 889 13.07 20.57 8.07
CA SER A 889 13.60 21.90 8.39
C SER A 889 14.65 21.88 9.51
N ASP A 890 15.71 22.69 9.37
CA ASP A 890 16.67 23.08 10.41
C ASP A 890 16.22 24.31 11.22
N GLU A 891 15.01 24.81 10.99
CA GLU A 891 14.37 25.79 11.87
C GLU A 891 14.29 25.27 13.30
N GLU A 892 14.78 26.07 14.25
CA GLU A 892 14.71 25.76 15.69
C GLU A 892 13.27 25.89 16.18
N VAL A 893 12.81 24.88 16.90
CA VAL A 893 11.51 24.80 17.56
C VAL A 893 11.70 24.54 19.05
N GLU A 894 10.79 25.04 19.89
CA GLU A 894 10.88 24.95 21.35
C GLU A 894 9.55 24.50 21.97
N ASN A 895 9.62 23.70 23.04
CA ASN A 895 8.50 23.37 23.91
C ASN A 895 8.94 23.29 25.38
N SER A 896 8.03 23.58 26.31
CA SER A 896 8.22 23.29 27.74
C SER A 896 7.80 21.86 28.12
N PHE A 897 8.59 21.19 28.94
CA PHE A 897 8.31 19.84 29.48
C PHE A 897 8.44 19.80 31.01
N ILE A 898 7.67 18.92 31.66
CA ILE A 898 7.87 18.49 33.05
C ILE A 898 8.24 17.00 33.03
N SER A 899 9.44 16.66 33.49
CA SER A 899 9.88 15.26 33.63
C SER A 899 9.91 14.82 35.09
N ILE A 900 9.53 13.56 35.32
CA ILE A 900 9.54 12.86 36.61
C ILE A 900 10.35 11.58 36.40
N VAL A 901 11.52 11.48 37.03
CA VAL A 901 12.48 10.39 36.80
C VAL A 901 12.85 9.72 38.12
N GLN A 902 12.70 8.40 38.20
CA GLN A 902 13.21 7.59 39.30
C GLN A 902 14.60 7.03 38.91
N PRO A 903 15.70 7.43 39.57
CA PRO A 903 17.00 6.80 39.35
C PRO A 903 17.03 5.37 39.92
N HIS A 904 17.87 4.50 39.37
CA HIS A 904 18.05 3.11 39.79
C HIS A 904 19.51 2.79 40.08
N ASP A 905 19.72 1.94 41.08
CA ASP A 905 21.01 1.40 41.48
C ASP A 905 20.83 -0.05 42.00
N ALA A 906 21.89 -0.68 42.50
CA ALA A 906 21.85 -2.07 42.99
C ALA A 906 20.88 -2.29 44.17
N THR A 907 20.47 -1.24 44.89
CA THR A 907 19.50 -1.27 45.98
C THR A 907 18.11 -0.77 45.54
N ASN A 908 18.06 0.26 44.71
CA ASN A 908 16.83 0.82 44.14
C ASN A 908 16.55 0.19 42.76
N ASN A 909 16.36 -1.13 42.73
CA ASN A 909 16.21 -1.93 41.51
C ASN A 909 14.74 -2.28 41.15
N LYS A 910 13.79 -1.47 41.64
CA LYS A 910 12.34 -1.64 41.44
C LYS A 910 11.63 -0.30 41.26
N TYR A 911 10.43 -0.32 40.68
CA TYR A 911 9.48 0.79 40.76
C TYR A 911 8.05 0.24 40.96
N ALA A 912 7.18 1.03 41.61
CA ALA A 912 5.78 0.67 41.84
C ALA A 912 4.92 1.94 41.97
N TYR A 913 4.11 2.25 40.96
CA TYR A 913 3.23 3.42 40.98
C TYR A 913 1.92 3.21 40.23
N VAL A 914 0.92 4.05 40.52
CA VAL A 914 -0.41 4.02 39.91
C VAL A 914 -0.70 5.37 39.25
N LEU A 915 -1.04 5.32 37.98
CA LEU A 915 -1.45 6.45 37.14
C LEU A 915 -2.97 6.68 37.25
N TYR A 916 -3.36 7.92 37.56
CA TYR A 916 -4.74 8.40 37.67
C TYR A 916 -4.97 9.56 36.68
N PRO A 917 -5.39 9.29 35.43
CA PRO A 917 -5.74 10.34 34.49
C PRO A 917 -7.04 11.05 34.88
N ASN A 918 -7.12 12.34 34.57
CA ASN A 918 -8.34 13.14 34.52
C ASN A 918 -9.14 13.26 35.85
N ARG A 919 -8.45 13.18 37.01
CA ARG A 919 -9.03 13.44 38.35
C ARG A 919 -8.92 14.91 38.72
N SER A 920 -9.92 15.47 39.39
CA SER A 920 -9.71 16.70 40.15
C SER A 920 -8.74 16.45 41.31
N ALA A 921 -8.11 17.50 41.84
CA ALA A 921 -7.22 17.37 42.99
C ALA A 921 -7.94 16.77 44.22
N LYS A 922 -9.26 16.97 44.33
CA LYS A 922 -10.08 16.38 45.39
C LYS A 922 -10.29 14.88 45.16
N GLU A 923 -10.75 14.48 43.97
CA GLU A 923 -10.94 13.06 43.62
C GLU A 923 -9.63 12.27 43.74
N PHE A 924 -8.50 12.85 43.31
CA PHE A 924 -7.20 12.19 43.45
C PHE A 924 -6.81 11.98 44.92
N GLU A 925 -7.04 12.96 45.79
CA GLU A 925 -6.78 12.83 47.23
C GLU A 925 -7.73 11.82 47.91
N GLU A 926 -8.99 11.76 47.49
CA GLU A 926 -9.95 10.77 48.01
C GLU A 926 -9.63 9.35 47.50
N GLU A 927 -9.50 9.16 46.18
CA GLU A 927 -9.21 7.85 45.56
C GLU A 927 -7.87 7.27 46.01
N LYS A 928 -6.80 8.07 46.10
CA LYS A 928 -5.47 7.53 46.45
C LYS A 928 -5.36 7.02 47.88
N ASN A 929 -6.22 7.48 48.79
CA ASN A 929 -6.19 7.13 50.21
C ASN A 929 -7.09 5.94 50.59
N ASN A 930 -7.85 5.37 49.65
CA ASN A 930 -8.74 4.22 49.92
C ASN A 930 -8.01 2.86 50.03
N ASP A 931 -6.73 2.80 49.64
CA ASP A 931 -5.89 1.59 49.59
C ASP A 931 -6.50 0.39 48.82
N ASP A 932 -7.32 0.71 47.80
CA ASP A 932 -7.88 -0.20 46.78
C ASP A 932 -6.83 -1.11 46.13
N ILE A 933 -5.65 -0.56 45.83
CA ILE A 933 -4.57 -1.23 45.10
C ILE A 933 -3.53 -1.77 46.08
N GLN A 934 -3.36 -3.08 46.07
CA GLN A 934 -2.37 -3.81 46.85
C GLN A 934 -1.35 -4.47 45.93
N VAL A 935 -0.06 -4.27 46.19
CA VAL A 935 0.99 -5.10 45.61
C VAL A 935 1.04 -6.40 46.41
N VAL A 936 0.73 -7.52 45.75
CA VAL A 936 0.86 -8.86 46.32
C VAL A 936 2.33 -9.31 46.25
N GLU A 937 2.98 -9.07 45.11
CA GLU A 937 4.42 -9.31 44.95
C GLU A 937 5.01 -8.38 43.87
N ASN A 938 6.28 -7.99 44.03
CA ASN A 938 7.07 -7.34 42.98
C ASN A 938 8.53 -7.84 43.07
N SER A 939 8.80 -9.03 42.54
CA SER A 939 10.09 -9.73 42.57
C SER A 939 10.63 -10.03 41.17
N GLU A 940 11.80 -10.65 41.06
CA GLU A 940 12.34 -11.13 39.78
C GLU A 940 11.53 -12.29 39.17
N LYS A 941 10.69 -12.94 39.98
CA LYS A 941 9.91 -14.13 39.63
C LYS A 941 8.44 -13.83 39.37
N THR A 942 7.86 -12.92 40.16
CA THR A 942 6.44 -12.63 40.14
C THR A 942 6.18 -11.14 40.34
N GLN A 943 5.29 -10.58 39.52
CA GLN A 943 4.70 -9.26 39.71
C GLN A 943 3.18 -9.43 39.80
N ALA A 944 2.59 -9.07 40.93
CA ALA A 944 1.19 -9.34 41.23
C ALA A 944 0.54 -8.16 41.96
N VAL A 945 -0.62 -7.72 41.48
CA VAL A 945 -1.44 -6.67 42.11
C VAL A 945 -2.87 -7.16 42.31
N PHE A 946 -3.52 -6.64 43.34
CA PHE A 946 -4.94 -6.85 43.62
C PHE A 946 -5.67 -5.51 43.70
N ASP A 947 -6.73 -5.37 42.89
CA ASP A 947 -7.70 -4.29 42.98
C ASP A 947 -8.89 -4.76 43.82
N LYS A 948 -8.90 -4.37 45.09
CA LYS A 948 -9.93 -4.77 46.06
C LYS A 948 -11.33 -4.32 45.64
N THR A 949 -11.44 -3.16 45.00
CA THR A 949 -12.72 -2.57 44.59
C THR A 949 -13.36 -3.32 43.44
N ASN A 950 -12.57 -3.72 42.43
CA ASN A 950 -13.07 -4.48 41.27
C ASN A 950 -12.93 -6.01 41.43
N GLN A 951 -12.31 -6.48 42.53
CA GLN A 951 -11.97 -7.89 42.77
C GLN A 951 -11.14 -8.51 41.62
N ILE A 952 -10.17 -7.75 41.12
CA ILE A 952 -9.27 -8.13 40.01
C ILE A 952 -7.87 -8.40 40.53
N TYR A 953 -7.30 -9.56 40.22
CA TYR A 953 -5.84 -9.73 40.25
C TYR A 953 -5.28 -9.60 38.85
N GLY A 954 -4.18 -8.87 38.74
CA GLY A 954 -3.26 -9.00 37.62
C GLY A 954 -1.99 -9.66 38.11
N VAL A 955 -1.55 -10.73 37.45
CA VAL A 955 -0.36 -11.51 37.86
C VAL A 955 0.50 -11.81 36.64
N VAL A 956 1.80 -11.64 36.81
CA VAL A 956 2.83 -12.00 35.83
C VAL A 956 3.83 -12.89 36.53
N LYS A 957 3.95 -14.14 36.05
CA LYS A 957 4.90 -15.14 36.54
C LYS A 957 5.96 -15.37 35.48
N TYR A 958 7.22 -15.12 35.83
CA TYR A 958 8.40 -15.33 34.98
C TYR A 958 9.02 -16.73 35.15
N ASP A 959 8.66 -17.46 36.22
CA ASP A 959 9.00 -18.86 36.45
C ASP A 959 7.79 -19.66 37.01
N ASP A 960 7.95 -20.99 37.11
CA ASP A 960 6.93 -21.93 37.59
C ASP A 960 6.92 -22.12 39.12
N SER A 961 7.41 -21.12 39.88
CA SER A 961 7.32 -21.13 41.35
C SER A 961 5.88 -20.94 41.83
N GLU A 962 5.51 -21.46 42.99
CA GLU A 962 4.13 -21.29 43.49
C GLU A 962 3.91 -19.86 44.05
N LEU A 963 2.87 -19.19 43.55
CA LEU A 963 2.30 -17.98 44.15
C LEU A 963 0.96 -18.35 44.80
N THR A 964 0.84 -18.17 46.11
CA THR A 964 -0.43 -18.31 46.83
C THR A 964 -1.06 -16.93 47.03
N LEU A 965 -2.25 -16.72 46.48
CA LEU A 965 -3.06 -15.53 46.73
C LEU A 965 -3.80 -15.62 48.07
N GLU A 966 -4.28 -14.49 48.59
CA GLU A 966 -4.86 -14.35 49.95
C GLU A 966 -6.01 -15.31 50.28
N ASP A 967 -6.73 -15.83 49.29
CA ASP A 967 -7.87 -16.74 49.47
C ASP A 967 -7.53 -18.24 49.28
N GLY A 968 -6.23 -18.56 49.26
CA GLY A 968 -5.69 -19.90 49.06
C GLY A 968 -5.55 -20.33 47.60
N LEU A 969 -5.79 -19.44 46.63
CA LEU A 969 -5.60 -19.76 45.21
C LEU A 969 -4.10 -19.85 44.88
N VAL A 970 -3.62 -21.05 44.53
CA VAL A 970 -2.24 -21.29 44.11
C VAL A 970 -2.12 -21.17 42.58
N LEU A 971 -1.26 -20.28 42.12
CA LEU A 971 -0.86 -20.11 40.72
C LEU A 971 0.57 -20.59 40.53
N LYS A 972 0.76 -21.59 39.68
CA LYS A 972 2.08 -22.20 39.45
C LYS A 972 2.69 -21.80 38.12
N GLU A 973 1.97 -21.98 37.00
CA GLU A 973 2.59 -21.94 35.68
C GLU A 973 3.12 -20.54 35.31
N LYS A 974 4.26 -20.49 34.61
CA LYS A 974 4.80 -19.28 33.98
C LYS A 974 3.79 -18.69 32.99
N GLY A 975 3.57 -17.38 33.05
CA GLY A 975 2.65 -16.68 32.16
C GLY A 975 2.06 -15.40 32.73
N ILE A 976 1.17 -14.80 31.95
CA ILE A 976 0.45 -13.56 32.23
C ILE A 976 -1.00 -13.92 32.53
N TYR A 977 -1.54 -13.38 33.62
CA TYR A 977 -2.87 -13.68 34.14
C TYR A 977 -3.64 -12.39 34.41
N THR A 978 -4.90 -12.36 33.98
CA THR A 978 -5.90 -11.41 34.50
C THR A 978 -7.03 -12.23 35.09
N ILE A 979 -7.34 -12.01 36.36
CA ILE A 979 -8.23 -12.86 37.16
C ILE A 979 -9.32 -11.98 37.77
N LYS A 980 -10.59 -12.37 37.64
CA LYS A 980 -11.72 -11.70 38.28
C LYS A 980 -12.45 -12.64 39.24
N LYS A 981 -12.73 -12.16 40.44
CA LYS A 981 -13.55 -12.87 41.44
C LYS A 981 -14.93 -12.18 41.54
N GLU A 982 -15.99 -12.95 41.35
CA GLU A 982 -17.39 -12.48 41.46
C GLU A 982 -18.20 -13.48 42.28
N GLY A 983 -18.31 -13.25 43.59
CA GLY A 983 -19.06 -14.13 44.50
C GLY A 983 -18.47 -15.54 44.54
N ASN A 984 -19.20 -16.52 43.99
CA ASN A 984 -18.77 -17.91 43.87
C ASN A 984 -18.03 -18.22 42.56
N LYS A 985 -17.79 -17.23 41.70
CA LYS A 985 -17.19 -17.38 40.36
C LYS A 985 -15.78 -16.80 40.30
N LEU A 986 -14.92 -17.48 39.55
CA LEU A 986 -13.54 -17.07 39.27
C LEU A 986 -13.28 -17.20 37.77
N ASP A 987 -13.16 -16.06 37.08
CA ASP A 987 -12.77 -16.01 35.67
C ASP A 987 -11.27 -15.72 35.54
N ILE A 988 -10.58 -16.41 34.63
CA ILE A 988 -9.15 -16.25 34.37
C ILE A 988 -8.91 -16.11 32.88
N ALA A 989 -8.19 -15.06 32.48
CA ALA A 989 -7.53 -14.94 31.18
C ALA A 989 -6.04 -15.25 31.36
N PHE A 990 -5.50 -16.20 30.59
CA PHE A 990 -4.12 -16.69 30.68
C PHE A 990 -3.43 -16.68 29.32
N LEU A 991 -2.14 -16.33 29.32
CA LEU A 991 -1.23 -16.44 28.18
C LEU A 991 0.18 -16.70 28.68
N ASN A 992 0.85 -17.74 28.21
CA ASN A 992 2.31 -17.79 28.19
C ASN A 992 2.78 -17.25 26.82
N PRO A 993 3.50 -16.11 26.73
CA PRO A 993 3.90 -15.56 25.44
C PRO A 993 4.98 -16.39 24.70
N GLU A 994 5.75 -17.20 25.43
CA GLU A 994 6.78 -18.08 24.88
C GLU A 994 6.15 -19.35 24.27
N ASP A 995 5.12 -19.88 24.92
CA ASP A 995 4.28 -20.97 24.42
C ASP A 995 2.77 -20.61 24.53
N PRO A 996 2.19 -19.97 23.50
CA PRO A 996 0.76 -19.65 23.47
C PRO A 996 -0.17 -20.86 23.44
N SER A 997 0.34 -22.09 23.26
CA SER A 997 -0.48 -23.30 23.37
C SER A 997 -0.68 -23.75 24.82
N ALA A 998 0.21 -23.31 25.73
CA ALA A 998 0.22 -23.70 27.13
C ALA A 998 -1.15 -23.50 27.81
N GLY A 999 -1.49 -24.47 28.64
CA GLY A 999 -2.64 -24.43 29.53
C GLY A 999 -2.22 -24.27 30.98
N LEU A 1000 -3.21 -24.09 31.83
CA LEU A 1000 -3.15 -24.31 33.25
C LEU A 1000 -3.66 -25.74 33.47
N PRO A 1001 -3.03 -26.55 34.33
CA PRO A 1001 -3.74 -27.67 34.92
C PRO A 1001 -4.98 -27.14 35.66
N ALA A 1002 -5.95 -28.01 35.95
CA ALA A 1002 -7.06 -27.63 36.83
C ALA A 1002 -6.48 -27.03 38.12
N LEU A 1003 -6.93 -25.82 38.49
CA LEU A 1003 -6.39 -25.07 39.63
C LEU A 1003 -6.30 -25.99 40.86
N ASN A 1004 -5.11 -26.11 41.43
CA ASN A 1004 -4.85 -26.99 42.56
C ASN A 1004 -5.44 -26.39 43.85
N THR A 1005 -6.76 -26.44 43.96
CA THR A 1005 -7.52 -25.97 45.10
C THR A 1005 -8.67 -26.94 45.36
N ASP A 1006 -8.85 -27.33 46.62
CA ASP A 1006 -10.05 -28.09 47.00
C ASP A 1006 -11.34 -27.24 46.88
N LYS A 1007 -11.19 -25.93 46.76
CA LYS A 1007 -12.26 -24.91 46.76
C LYS A 1007 -12.97 -24.71 45.42
N TYR A 1008 -12.30 -24.83 44.27
CA TYR A 1008 -12.86 -24.49 42.96
C TYR A 1008 -12.96 -25.70 42.01
N GLU A 1009 -13.95 -25.67 41.12
CA GLU A 1009 -14.16 -26.65 40.04
C GLU A 1009 -14.29 -25.92 38.69
N LEU A 1010 -13.57 -26.42 37.68
CA LEU A 1010 -13.58 -25.86 36.32
C LEU A 1010 -14.94 -26.13 35.66
N GLN A 1011 -15.64 -25.07 35.27
CA GLN A 1011 -16.93 -25.19 34.55
C GLN A 1011 -16.76 -25.10 33.04
N ASN A 1012 -15.89 -24.21 32.56
CA ASN A 1012 -15.65 -24.01 31.14
C ASN A 1012 -14.24 -23.47 30.87
N SER A 1013 -13.67 -23.86 29.73
CA SER A 1013 -12.43 -23.30 29.20
C SER A 1013 -12.57 -22.97 27.71
N THR A 1014 -12.09 -21.80 27.30
CA THR A 1014 -11.98 -21.41 25.89
C THR A 1014 -10.53 -21.58 25.46
N GLU A 1015 -10.30 -22.48 24.50
CA GLU A 1015 -9.01 -22.69 23.86
C GLU A 1015 -8.56 -21.46 23.05
N PRO A 1016 -7.24 -21.19 22.96
CA PRO A 1016 -6.70 -20.21 22.02
C PRO A 1016 -7.11 -20.51 20.57
N THR A 1017 -7.30 -19.45 19.79
CA THR A 1017 -7.56 -19.49 18.35
C THR A 1017 -6.53 -18.65 17.59
N VAL A 1018 -6.57 -18.68 16.26
CA VAL A 1018 -5.76 -17.78 15.42
C VAL A 1018 -6.14 -16.30 15.65
N GLU A 1019 -7.40 -16.04 16.02
CA GLU A 1019 -7.95 -14.72 16.31
C GLU A 1019 -7.59 -14.22 17.71
N ASN A 1020 -7.58 -15.11 18.70
CA ASN A 1020 -7.27 -14.76 20.08
C ASN A 1020 -6.37 -15.82 20.72
N LYS A 1021 -5.12 -15.45 20.98
CA LYS A 1021 -4.11 -16.32 21.60
C LYS A 1021 -4.31 -16.51 23.12
N ILE A 1022 -5.24 -15.76 23.73
CA ILE A 1022 -5.52 -15.84 25.16
C ILE A 1022 -6.46 -17.01 25.43
N ARG A 1023 -6.10 -17.81 26.42
CA ARG A 1023 -6.90 -18.90 26.95
C ARG A 1023 -7.77 -18.39 28.08
N TYR A 1024 -9.05 -18.75 28.11
CA TYR A 1024 -9.97 -18.33 29.17
C TYR A 1024 -10.47 -19.52 29.98
N TYR A 1025 -10.70 -19.31 31.27
CA TYR A 1025 -11.31 -20.27 32.17
C TYR A 1025 -12.39 -19.61 33.01
N SER A 1026 -13.40 -20.39 33.36
CA SER A 1026 -14.41 -20.02 34.34
C SER A 1026 -14.58 -21.16 35.34
N TYR A 1027 -14.33 -20.85 36.60
CA TYR A 1027 -14.44 -21.77 37.74
C TYR A 1027 -15.58 -21.33 38.67
N LEU A 1028 -16.19 -22.30 39.34
CA LEU A 1028 -17.12 -22.06 40.45
C LEU A 1028 -16.58 -22.67 41.74
N VAL A 1029 -16.93 -22.09 42.89
CA VAL A 1029 -16.70 -22.73 44.21
C VAL A 1029 -17.48 -24.04 44.27
N LYS A 1030 -16.83 -25.13 44.68
CA LYS A 1030 -17.47 -26.44 44.87
C LYS A 1030 -18.61 -26.31 45.87
N LYS A 1031 -19.74 -26.95 45.58
CA LYS A 1031 -20.80 -27.11 46.58
C LYS A 1031 -20.26 -28.01 47.70
N GLN A 1032 -20.23 -27.52 48.94
CA GLN A 1032 -20.03 -28.39 50.09
C GLN A 1032 -21.20 -29.38 50.17
N THR A 1033 -20.89 -30.66 50.23
CA THR A 1033 -21.84 -31.70 50.63
C THR A 1033 -22.14 -31.52 52.12
N GLU A 1034 -23.40 -31.68 52.56
CA GLU A 1034 -23.86 -31.39 53.93
C GLU A 1034 -23.33 -32.36 55.02
N GLU A 1035 -22.28 -33.13 54.76
CA GLU A 1035 -21.78 -34.20 55.65
C GLU A 1035 -20.58 -33.80 56.54
N GLU A 1036 -19.90 -32.67 56.29
CA GLU A 1036 -18.72 -32.27 57.08
C GLU A 1036 -19.02 -31.32 58.26
N THR A 1037 -20.21 -30.74 58.36
CA THR A 1037 -20.60 -29.87 59.50
C THR A 1037 -20.91 -30.62 60.80
N THR A 1038 -20.92 -31.96 60.80
CA THR A 1038 -21.37 -32.76 61.96
C THR A 1038 -20.27 -33.25 62.91
N GLN A 1039 -18.98 -32.96 62.67
CA GLN A 1039 -17.89 -33.43 63.56
C GLN A 1039 -17.32 -32.38 64.52
N GLU A 1040 -17.32 -31.08 64.19
CA GLU A 1040 -16.81 -30.06 65.13
C GLU A 1040 -17.82 -29.60 66.21
N GLN A 1041 -19.13 -29.82 66.03
CA GLN A 1041 -20.14 -29.38 67.02
C GLN A 1041 -20.35 -30.32 68.23
N THR A 1042 -19.60 -31.43 68.35
CA THR A 1042 -19.83 -32.43 69.41
C THR A 1042 -18.87 -32.34 70.62
N GLN A 1043 -18.06 -31.29 70.73
CA GLN A 1043 -17.18 -31.08 71.92
C GLN A 1043 -17.42 -29.79 72.73
N GLU A 1044 -18.18 -28.80 72.22
CA GLU A 1044 -18.43 -27.53 72.94
C GLU A 1044 -19.90 -27.26 73.30
N GLN A 1045 -20.68 -28.29 73.65
CA GLN A 1045 -21.97 -28.11 74.35
C GLN A 1045 -22.13 -29.03 75.56
N THR A 1046 -21.27 -28.82 76.57
CA THR A 1046 -21.58 -29.27 77.94
C THR A 1046 -21.16 -28.28 79.02
N GLN A 1047 -21.47 -26.99 78.86
CA GLN A 1047 -21.73 -26.12 80.02
C GLN A 1047 -22.46 -24.80 79.66
N GLN A 1048 -23.30 -24.37 80.60
CA GLN A 1048 -23.84 -23.03 80.77
C GLN A 1048 -24.70 -22.43 79.64
N SER A 1049 -26.01 -22.63 79.74
CA SER A 1049 -26.93 -21.50 79.90
C SER A 1049 -28.24 -21.95 80.52
N SER A 1050 -28.63 -21.34 81.64
CA SER A 1050 -29.94 -21.51 82.27
C SER A 1050 -30.53 -20.15 82.55
N SER A 1051 -31.76 -19.90 82.05
CA SER A 1051 -32.73 -18.89 82.53
C SER A 1051 -32.29 -17.41 82.51
N GLU A 1052 -33.12 -16.42 82.22
CA GLU A 1052 -34.56 -16.36 81.98
C GLU A 1052 -34.90 -14.97 81.42
N SER A 1053 -35.95 -14.85 80.58
CA SER A 1053 -37.03 -13.87 80.79
C SER A 1053 -38.09 -13.95 79.69
N THR A 1054 -39.33 -14.16 80.13
CA THR A 1054 -40.60 -13.91 79.44
C THR A 1054 -40.78 -12.40 79.17
N THR A 1055 -41.76 -11.86 78.42
CA THR A 1055 -43.16 -12.23 78.12
C THR A 1055 -43.62 -11.29 76.95
N GLU A 1056 -44.36 -11.72 75.93
CA GLU A 1056 -45.82 -11.50 75.71
C GLU A 1056 -46.33 -10.01 75.62
N ILE A 1057 -47.33 -9.57 74.82
CA ILE A 1057 -48.23 -10.16 73.78
C ILE A 1057 -49.08 -9.05 73.06
N ARG A 1058 -49.69 -9.35 71.89
CA ARG A 1058 -50.85 -8.68 71.18
C ARG A 1058 -50.62 -7.33 70.46
N ASN A 1059 -50.80 -7.23 69.12
CA ASN A 1059 -52.04 -7.15 68.28
C ASN A 1059 -52.52 -5.68 68.08
N THR A 1060 -53.06 -5.22 66.93
CA THR A 1060 -53.72 -5.84 65.75
C THR A 1060 -53.42 -5.07 64.43
N GLU A 1061 -53.54 -5.78 63.29
CA GLU A 1061 -54.15 -5.40 61.97
C GLU A 1061 -54.12 -3.92 61.51
N ASP A 1062 -53.69 -3.60 60.29
CA ASP A 1062 -54.55 -3.73 59.09
C ASP A 1062 -53.79 -3.91 57.75
N SER A 1063 -54.54 -4.24 56.71
CA SER A 1063 -54.21 -4.38 55.28
C SER A 1063 -54.06 -3.01 54.55
N LYS A 1064 -53.60 -2.88 53.30
CA LYS A 1064 -53.40 -3.84 52.19
C LYS A 1064 -52.46 -3.27 51.12
N ASP A 1065 -51.52 -4.08 50.64
CA ASP A 1065 -50.69 -3.82 49.44
C ASP A 1065 -51.39 -4.30 48.16
N SER A 1066 -50.97 -3.77 46.98
CA SER A 1066 -50.48 -4.58 45.84
C SER A 1066 -50.50 -3.85 44.47
N ASN A 1067 -49.35 -3.79 43.80
CA ASN A 1067 -49.11 -4.32 42.44
C ASN A 1067 -47.64 -4.04 42.03
N THR A 1068 -46.73 -5.05 42.07
CA THR A 1068 -46.36 -5.97 40.96
C THR A 1068 -45.57 -5.30 39.82
N THR A 1069 -44.50 -5.90 39.25
CA THR A 1069 -44.26 -7.35 39.06
C THR A 1069 -42.77 -7.70 39.01
N LYS A 1070 -42.43 -8.97 39.29
CA LYS A 1070 -41.07 -9.57 39.24
C LYS A 1070 -40.69 -10.14 37.86
N GLU A 1071 -39.38 -10.34 37.67
CA GLU A 1071 -38.75 -11.28 36.73
C GLU A 1071 -38.95 -12.75 37.16
N GLU A 1072 -38.81 -13.72 36.23
CA GLU A 1072 -37.94 -14.90 36.41
C GLU A 1072 -37.74 -15.70 35.10
N THR A 1073 -36.76 -16.60 35.10
CA THR A 1073 -36.14 -17.26 33.92
C THR A 1073 -36.35 -18.79 33.89
N LEU A 1074 -36.08 -19.43 32.75
CA LEU A 1074 -35.87 -20.89 32.63
C LEU A 1074 -34.78 -21.25 31.57
N PRO A 1075 -34.16 -22.46 31.62
CA PRO A 1075 -32.79 -22.69 31.11
C PRO A 1075 -32.66 -23.58 29.85
N ALA A 1076 -31.41 -23.90 29.48
CA ALA A 1076 -30.99 -24.60 28.25
C ALA A 1076 -30.71 -26.12 28.40
N THR A 1077 -30.59 -26.84 27.27
CA THR A 1077 -29.87 -28.13 27.07
C THR A 1077 -29.53 -28.34 25.57
N GLY A 1078 -28.65 -29.29 25.21
CA GLY A 1078 -28.31 -29.56 23.81
C GLY A 1078 -27.53 -30.86 23.50
N ALA A 1079 -27.04 -30.95 22.25
CA ALA A 1079 -26.06 -31.90 21.65
C ALA A 1079 -26.43 -33.36 21.23
N LYS A 1080 -26.28 -33.59 19.91
CA LYS A 1080 -25.75 -34.75 19.12
C LYS A 1080 -26.29 -36.20 19.27
N ASN A 1081 -26.69 -36.80 18.13
CA ASN A 1081 -26.04 -37.99 17.53
C ASN A 1081 -26.46 -38.26 16.06
N PHE A 1082 -25.94 -39.34 15.43
CA PHE A 1082 -25.60 -39.48 13.99
C PHE A 1082 -26.42 -40.55 13.21
N GLU A 1083 -26.25 -40.64 11.87
CA GLU A 1083 -26.63 -41.76 10.94
C GLU A 1083 -28.14 -41.92 10.54
N VAL A 1084 -28.60 -42.34 9.33
CA VAL A 1084 -27.99 -42.64 7.99
C VAL A 1084 -29.08 -42.79 6.86
N TYR A 1085 -28.86 -42.25 5.63
CA TYR A 1085 -29.57 -42.48 4.31
C TYR A 1085 -31.14 -42.35 4.24
N THR A 1086 -31.86 -42.00 3.14
CA THR A 1086 -31.57 -41.91 1.68
C THR A 1086 -32.59 -41.00 0.93
N LEU A 1087 -32.13 -40.33 -0.16
CA LEU A 1087 -32.80 -40.02 -1.45
C LEU A 1087 -33.97 -39.00 -1.64
N LEU A 1088 -33.82 -38.22 -2.75
CA LEU A 1088 -34.81 -37.48 -3.58
C LEU A 1088 -35.49 -36.22 -2.95
N GLY A 1089 -35.49 -35.03 -3.57
CA GLY A 1089 -34.98 -34.62 -4.89
C GLY A 1089 -34.78 -33.09 -5.02
N ILE A 1090 -34.23 -32.65 -6.14
CA ILE A 1090 -33.47 -31.38 -6.32
C ILE A 1090 -34.22 -30.35 -7.20
N LEU A 1091 -34.26 -29.07 -6.75
CA LEU A 1091 -34.24 -27.78 -7.53
C LEU A 1091 -35.35 -27.55 -8.63
N LEU A 1092 -35.74 -26.35 -9.12
CA LEU A 1092 -35.44 -24.92 -8.86
C LEU A 1092 -36.48 -23.98 -9.54
N LEU A 1093 -36.43 -22.69 -9.18
CA LEU A 1093 -36.67 -21.48 -10.00
C LEU A 1093 -38.00 -21.27 -10.77
N THR A 1094 -38.66 -20.13 -10.53
CA THR A 1094 -38.44 -18.90 -11.33
C THR A 1094 -39.14 -17.67 -10.73
N ILE A 1095 -38.73 -16.47 -11.18
CA ILE A 1095 -39.09 -15.15 -10.64
C ILE A 1095 -39.78 -14.28 -11.72
N SER A 1096 -40.76 -13.45 -11.29
CA SER A 1096 -41.31 -12.22 -11.92
C SER A 1096 -41.88 -12.23 -13.36
N LEU A 1097 -43.06 -11.61 -13.53
CA LEU A 1097 -43.31 -10.46 -14.44
C LEU A 1097 -44.80 -10.04 -14.57
N ILE A 1098 -45.30 -9.21 -13.64
CA ILE A 1098 -46.48 -8.32 -13.82
C ILE A 1098 -46.27 -7.13 -12.84
N PHE A 1099 -46.42 -5.84 -13.14
CA PHE A 1099 -47.25 -5.13 -14.12
C PHE A 1099 -46.55 -3.94 -14.79
N SER A 1100 -47.01 -3.58 -16.00
CA SER A 1100 -46.81 -2.27 -16.63
C SER A 1100 -47.98 -1.94 -17.57
N LYS A 1101 -48.25 -0.63 -17.80
CA LYS A 1101 -49.37 0.00 -18.56
C LYS A 1101 -50.69 0.10 -17.77
N LYS A 1102 -51.50 1.17 -17.89
CA LYS A 1102 -51.44 2.50 -18.59
C LYS A 1102 -52.50 3.40 -17.89
N ARG A 1103 -52.24 4.66 -17.52
CA ARG A 1103 -52.24 5.93 -18.32
C ARG A 1103 -53.65 6.58 -18.49
N LEU A 1104 -53.71 7.91 -18.31
CA LEU A 1104 -54.77 8.89 -18.64
C LEU A 1104 -56.00 9.01 -17.69
N GLN A 1105 -56.07 10.10 -16.91
CA GLN A 1105 -56.84 11.32 -17.27
C GLN A 1105 -56.67 12.47 -16.25
N LYS A 1106 -56.64 13.70 -16.78
CA LYS A 1106 -56.49 15.02 -16.13
C LYS A 1106 -55.13 15.32 -15.48
#